data_AF-A0A660YAP2-F1
#
_entry.id   AF-A0A660YAP2-F1
#
_cell.length_a   1.000
_cell.length_b   1.000
_cell.length_c   1.000
_cell.angle_alpha   90.00
_cell.angle_beta   90.00
_cell.angle_gamma   90.00
#
_symmetry.space_group_name_H-M   'P 1'
#
loop_
_entity.id
_entity.type
_entity.pdbx_description
1 polymer ?
#
loop_
_entity_poly.entity_id
_entity_poly.type
_entity_poly.pdbx_seq_one_letter_code
_entity_poly.pdbx_strand_id
1 'polypeptide(L)'
;WIAHQRYPTKGRVWHPGGAHPFIGMDEALVHNGDFANYHSVSEYLRQRNIYPQFLTDTEVSILLFDLWNRVYQYPLEYIIEALAPTMELDFDQLPPEKQRIYRAIQAAHIHGSPDGPWFFIIARNEPYKKQFQLLGITDTSMLRPQVFALLEGEVSIGLVCSEKQAIDATLHSLSQEDKRFCPIADKYWNARGGSHTDGGAFMFTLGDNGNGEKELVCTDKFGNVISTRKGQTHCDMTASIRFTAERAEDAEKSMNPDSKVVPSTQTSEASAQEFSALSACSAVRSQISDWDYDTLRSWCQEMGRLASEDDAKKAQVIEELTELMDRRYDTGTKKRSSVLRILRETLYQVFAETPVLGTNGNGRYRFVDWERRQLIQSAVDGGGQFAIRNSQSKISKSNPHQSSLDPVLIINAEDFPPEGEDCDSRWICDAYRSGWRRFIAYGYKGQRFCGCGLGPDTHDVRIDVYGSSGDYLASGIDGLELHVHGDGQDQLGQIMKTGKLVVHGDVGQTFMYGAKGGEVYVLGNAAGRPLINAVGRPRVVINGTCLDYLAESFMAGDPLNGGGFVVLNGMTFDEEGRMRELPTPYPGGNLFSLASGGAIYLRDPHGRVVEAQLNGGELSPLTRKDWALILPYLEENERLFGISIERDLLTVDGVRKNPEEVYRKVRAVKLAVLTEVTDGD
;
A
#
# COMPACT_ATOMS: atom_id res chain seq x y z
N TRP A 1 -18.97 -14.61 6.45
CA TRP A 1 -18.55 -15.65 5.49
C TRP A 1 -17.04 -15.77 5.52
N ILE A 2 -16.51 -16.97 5.35
CA ILE A 2 -15.07 -17.21 5.17
C ILE A 2 -14.88 -18.13 3.97
N ALA A 3 -13.78 -17.95 3.24
CA ALA A 3 -13.46 -18.74 2.07
C ALA A 3 -11.95 -18.98 2.01
N HIS A 4 -11.54 -20.05 1.35
CA HIS A 4 -10.14 -20.38 1.11
C HIS A 4 -10.01 -21.09 -0.24
N GLN A 5 -9.05 -20.66 -1.06
CA GLN A 5 -8.92 -21.11 -2.45
C GLN A 5 -7.81 -22.15 -2.68
N ARG A 6 -6.97 -22.44 -1.68
CA ARG A 6 -5.89 -23.44 -1.79
C ARG A 6 -6.27 -24.75 -1.10
N TYR A 7 -5.86 -25.86 -1.72
CA TYR A 7 -5.83 -27.16 -1.04
C TYR A 7 -4.71 -27.19 0.02
N PRO A 8 -4.89 -27.93 1.12
CA PRO A 8 -3.88 -28.10 2.16
C PRO A 8 -2.59 -28.72 1.57
N THR A 9 -1.44 -28.11 1.88
CA THR A 9 -0.10 -28.46 1.40
C THR A 9 0.42 -29.79 1.96
N LYS A 10 0.02 -30.17 3.18
CA LYS A 10 0.52 -31.36 3.90
C LYS A 10 -0.48 -32.53 4.02
N GLY A 11 -1.75 -32.31 3.65
CA GLY A 11 -2.77 -33.34 3.69
C GLY A 11 -2.53 -34.42 2.63
N ARG A 12 -2.90 -35.68 2.91
CA ARG A 12 -2.94 -36.72 1.86
C ARG A 12 -3.98 -36.29 0.81
N VAL A 13 -3.50 -35.96 -0.39
CA VAL A 13 -4.19 -35.29 -1.53
C VAL A 13 -5.50 -35.96 -2.00
N TRP A 14 -5.89 -37.12 -1.45
CA TRP A 14 -7.07 -37.87 -1.87
C TRP A 14 -8.30 -37.72 -0.96
N HIS A 15 -8.22 -37.09 0.22
CA HIS A 15 -9.35 -37.03 1.17
C HIS A 15 -9.94 -35.61 1.33
N PRO A 16 -11.22 -35.38 0.92
CA PRO A 16 -11.85 -34.04 0.97
C PRO A 16 -12.02 -33.51 2.39
N GLY A 17 -12.03 -34.36 3.42
CA GLY A 17 -12.09 -33.93 4.83
C GLY A 17 -10.86 -33.15 5.32
N GLY A 18 -9.78 -33.08 4.53
CA GLY A 18 -8.61 -32.24 4.80
C GLY A 18 -8.78 -30.77 4.37
N ALA A 19 -9.85 -30.43 3.64
CA ALA A 19 -10.03 -29.10 3.08
C ALA A 19 -10.60 -28.10 4.10
N HIS A 20 -10.22 -26.83 3.95
CA HIS A 20 -10.82 -25.73 4.69
C HIS A 20 -12.30 -25.50 4.31
N PRO A 21 -13.10 -24.91 5.20
CA PRO A 21 -12.79 -24.55 6.59
C PRO A 21 -12.85 -25.76 7.54
N PHE A 22 -12.09 -25.71 8.63
CA PHE A 22 -12.26 -26.66 9.74
C PHE A 22 -13.12 -26.07 10.84
N ILE A 23 -13.90 -26.92 11.49
CA ILE A 23 -14.88 -26.54 12.52
C ILE A 23 -14.40 -27.04 13.88
N GLY A 24 -14.49 -26.17 14.90
CA GLY A 24 -14.33 -26.52 16.30
C GLY A 24 -15.66 -27.02 16.85
N MET A 25 -16.50 -26.09 17.31
CA MET A 25 -17.91 -26.35 17.60
C MET A 25 -18.77 -25.17 17.14
N ASP A 26 -18.44 -23.98 17.62
CA ASP A 26 -19.11 -22.72 17.29
C ASP A 26 -18.28 -21.85 16.33
N GLU A 27 -17.11 -22.33 15.94
CA GLU A 27 -16.11 -21.64 15.14
C GLU A 27 -15.77 -22.41 13.86
N ALA A 28 -15.52 -21.67 12.79
CA ALA A 28 -14.93 -22.15 11.56
C ALA A 28 -13.67 -21.34 11.24
N LEU A 29 -12.57 -22.02 10.91
CA LEU A 29 -11.27 -21.39 10.71
C LEU A 29 -10.77 -21.67 9.29
N VAL A 30 -10.26 -20.60 8.66
CA VAL A 30 -9.34 -20.69 7.53
C VAL A 30 -7.98 -20.11 7.91
N HIS A 31 -6.91 -20.67 7.36
CA HIS A 31 -5.55 -20.18 7.60
C HIS A 31 -4.82 -20.05 6.27
N ASN A 32 -3.79 -19.23 6.24
CA ASN A 32 -2.79 -19.22 5.19
C ASN A 32 -1.42 -19.29 5.85
N GLY A 33 -0.48 -20.03 5.26
CA GLY A 33 0.83 -20.30 5.84
C GLY A 33 1.03 -21.78 6.16
N ASP A 34 2.10 -22.08 6.88
CA ASP A 34 2.46 -23.44 7.30
C ASP A 34 3.14 -23.38 8.68
N PHE A 35 2.77 -24.27 9.59
CA PHE A 35 3.41 -24.36 10.89
C PHE A 35 4.78 -25.01 10.80
N ALA A 36 5.75 -24.40 11.49
CA ALA A 36 7.06 -24.98 11.77
C ALA A 36 6.98 -26.02 12.90
N ASN A 37 5.97 -25.94 13.78
CA ASN A 37 5.87 -26.73 15.00
C ASN A 37 4.63 -27.63 15.09
N TYR A 38 4.01 -28.02 13.96
CA TYR A 38 2.79 -28.85 13.89
C TYR A 38 2.81 -30.06 14.86
N HIS A 39 3.93 -30.78 14.92
CA HIS A 39 4.06 -31.96 15.79
C HIS A 39 3.95 -31.60 17.28
N SER A 40 4.59 -30.51 17.72
CA SER A 40 4.50 -30.01 19.10
C SER A 40 3.06 -29.67 19.46
N VAL A 41 2.35 -28.97 18.56
CA VAL A 41 0.94 -28.61 18.75
C VAL A 41 0.06 -29.85 18.86
N SER A 42 0.29 -30.85 17.99
CA SER A 42 -0.45 -32.12 18.02
C SER A 42 -0.22 -32.88 19.33
N GLU A 43 1.02 -32.93 19.83
CA GLU A 43 1.34 -33.54 21.12
C GLU A 43 0.72 -32.80 22.30
N TYR A 44 0.68 -31.47 22.25
CA TYR A 44 0.01 -30.64 23.24
C TYR A 44 -1.50 -30.93 23.32
N LEU A 45 -2.17 -31.12 22.17
CA LEU A 45 -3.57 -31.55 22.10
C LEU A 45 -3.75 -32.98 22.60
N ARG A 46 -2.82 -33.89 22.27
CA ARG A 46 -2.83 -35.29 22.69
C ARG A 46 -2.79 -35.45 24.21
N GLN A 47 -2.00 -34.62 24.89
CA GLN A 47 -1.95 -34.57 26.37
C GLN A 47 -3.31 -34.21 26.99
N ARG A 48 -4.24 -33.67 26.20
CA ARG A 48 -5.61 -33.29 26.59
C ARG A 48 -6.66 -34.21 25.97
N ASN A 49 -6.24 -35.39 25.52
CA ASN A 49 -7.08 -36.40 24.86
C ASN A 49 -7.75 -35.92 23.56
N ILE A 50 -7.14 -34.97 22.85
CA ILE A 50 -7.58 -34.53 21.52
C ILE A 50 -6.57 -35.02 20.48
N TYR A 51 -7.05 -35.75 19.47
CA TYR A 51 -6.19 -36.44 18.48
C TYR A 51 -6.53 -35.97 17.07
N PRO A 52 -5.75 -35.04 16.48
CA PRO A 52 -5.93 -34.60 15.10
C PRO A 52 -5.86 -35.77 14.11
N GLN A 53 -6.71 -35.77 13.08
CA GLN A 53 -6.87 -36.87 12.12
C GLN A 53 -6.44 -36.50 10.69
N PHE A 54 -6.51 -35.21 10.33
CA PHE A 54 -6.37 -34.74 8.95
C PHE A 54 -4.99 -34.21 8.61
N LEU A 55 -4.10 -34.09 9.60
CA LEU A 55 -2.71 -33.64 9.43
C LEU A 55 -2.61 -32.23 8.84
N THR A 56 -3.51 -31.34 9.25
CA THR A 56 -3.56 -29.95 8.76
C THR A 56 -3.37 -28.95 9.90
N ASP A 57 -2.67 -27.86 9.58
CA ASP A 57 -2.44 -26.76 10.51
C ASP A 57 -3.79 -26.11 10.93
N THR A 58 -4.77 -26.07 10.03
CA THR A 58 -6.14 -25.59 10.33
C THR A 58 -6.83 -26.41 11.41
N GLU A 59 -6.74 -27.75 11.33
CA GLU A 59 -7.39 -28.66 12.27
C GLU A 59 -6.83 -28.43 13.68
N VAL A 60 -5.51 -28.47 13.82
CA VAL A 60 -4.89 -28.28 15.13
C VAL A 60 -5.18 -26.88 15.69
N SER A 61 -5.22 -25.85 14.84
CA SER A 61 -5.52 -24.47 15.25
C SER A 61 -6.93 -24.32 15.79
N ILE A 62 -7.93 -24.86 15.10
CA ILE A 62 -9.32 -24.72 15.54
C ILE A 62 -9.61 -25.57 16.77
N LEU A 63 -8.93 -26.72 16.92
CA LEU A 63 -9.01 -27.55 18.12
C LEU A 63 -8.37 -26.86 19.33
N LEU A 64 -7.26 -26.13 19.16
CA LEU A 64 -6.70 -25.27 20.21
C LEU A 64 -7.70 -24.17 20.60
N PHE A 65 -8.30 -23.51 19.60
CA PHE A 65 -9.26 -22.44 19.84
C PHE A 65 -10.48 -22.96 20.62
N ASP A 66 -11.10 -24.07 20.19
CA ASP A 66 -12.23 -24.69 20.90
C ASP A 66 -11.85 -25.14 22.31
N LEU A 67 -10.68 -25.76 22.47
CA LEU A 67 -10.17 -26.18 23.79
C LEU A 67 -10.06 -24.97 24.73
N TRP A 68 -9.41 -23.90 24.31
CA TRP A 68 -9.20 -22.72 25.15
C TRP A 68 -10.48 -21.93 25.39
N ASN A 69 -11.36 -21.86 24.40
CA ASN A 69 -12.65 -21.19 24.49
C ASN A 69 -13.65 -21.97 25.36
N ARG A 70 -14.03 -23.17 24.93
CA ARG A 70 -15.15 -23.92 25.51
C ARG A 70 -14.76 -24.70 26.76
N VAL A 71 -13.57 -25.29 26.79
CA VAL A 71 -13.13 -26.14 27.91
C VAL A 71 -12.45 -25.30 29.00
N TYR A 72 -11.53 -24.40 28.63
CA TYR A 72 -10.82 -23.57 29.61
C TYR A 72 -11.53 -22.26 29.93
N GLN A 73 -12.52 -21.87 29.13
CA GLN A 73 -13.34 -20.66 29.36
C GLN A 73 -12.50 -19.38 29.41
N TYR A 74 -11.43 -19.35 28.61
CA TYR A 74 -10.59 -18.16 28.53
C TYR A 74 -11.32 -17.02 27.82
N PRO A 75 -11.16 -15.77 28.30
CA PRO A 75 -11.48 -14.59 27.51
C PRO A 75 -10.77 -14.61 26.16
N LEU A 76 -11.40 -14.03 25.14
CA LEU A 76 -10.87 -14.03 23.78
C LEU A 76 -9.45 -13.44 23.70
N GLU A 77 -9.17 -12.38 24.44
CA GLU A 77 -7.83 -11.79 24.55
C GLU A 77 -6.76 -12.85 24.89
N TYR A 78 -7.07 -13.76 25.84
CA TYR A 78 -6.13 -14.76 26.33
C TYR A 78 -6.02 -15.95 25.39
N ILE A 79 -7.08 -16.26 24.64
CA ILE A 79 -7.01 -17.23 23.54
C ILE A 79 -6.09 -16.69 22.44
N ILE A 80 -6.25 -15.41 22.08
CA ILE A 80 -5.39 -14.76 21.09
C ILE A 80 -3.94 -14.72 21.59
N GLU A 81 -3.70 -14.38 22.86
CA GLU A 81 -2.35 -14.43 23.46
C GLU A 81 -1.75 -15.85 23.47
N ALA A 82 -2.56 -16.88 23.69
CA ALA A 82 -2.09 -18.25 23.64
C ALA A 82 -1.75 -18.71 22.21
N LEU A 83 -2.42 -18.17 21.18
CA LEU A 83 -2.14 -18.45 19.76
C LEU A 83 -0.94 -17.65 19.24
N ALA A 84 -0.98 -16.32 19.43
CA ALA A 84 0.03 -15.36 19.00
C ALA A 84 0.57 -14.60 20.22
N PRO A 85 1.56 -15.19 20.94
CA PRO A 85 2.08 -14.63 22.18
C PRO A 85 2.83 -13.32 21.96
N THR A 86 2.57 -12.35 22.83
CA THR A 86 3.26 -11.06 22.83
C THR A 86 4.66 -11.24 23.44
N MET A 87 5.72 -10.95 22.67
CA MET A 87 7.11 -11.23 23.07
C MET A 87 7.99 -9.97 23.11
N GLU A 88 9.20 -10.13 23.63
CA GLU A 88 10.28 -9.13 23.58
C GLU A 88 9.84 -7.71 24.03
N LEU A 89 10.21 -6.68 23.27
CA LEU A 89 9.91 -5.30 23.60
C LEU A 89 8.41 -5.06 23.75
N ASP A 90 7.56 -5.69 22.94
CA ASP A 90 6.11 -5.55 23.06
C ASP A 90 5.61 -6.06 24.41
N PHE A 91 6.13 -7.18 24.88
CA PHE A 91 5.79 -7.68 26.21
C PHE A 91 6.16 -6.68 27.30
N ASP A 92 7.34 -6.07 27.20
CA ASP A 92 7.83 -5.11 28.18
C ASP A 92 7.03 -3.79 28.19
N GLN A 93 6.42 -3.42 27.06
CA GLN A 93 5.54 -2.24 26.94
C GLN A 93 4.13 -2.48 27.51
N LEU A 94 3.73 -3.73 27.76
CA LEU A 94 2.42 -4.02 28.34
C LEU A 94 2.32 -3.54 29.80
N PRO A 95 1.12 -3.17 30.27
CA PRO A 95 0.87 -2.93 31.69
C PRO A 95 1.31 -4.11 32.58
N PRO A 96 1.87 -3.89 33.79
CA PRO A 96 2.39 -4.96 34.65
C PRO A 96 1.38 -6.07 34.97
N GLU A 97 0.10 -5.75 35.06
CA GLU A 97 -0.97 -6.74 35.26
C GLU A 97 -1.09 -7.70 34.07
N LYS A 98 -1.07 -7.17 32.84
CA LYS A 98 -1.10 -7.98 31.62
C LYS A 98 0.15 -8.84 31.50
N GLN A 99 1.33 -8.27 31.79
CA GLN A 99 2.60 -9.03 31.80
C GLN A 99 2.51 -10.26 32.71
N ARG A 100 1.98 -10.11 33.94
CA ARG A 100 1.82 -11.23 34.88
C ARG A 100 0.95 -12.35 34.31
N ILE A 101 -0.19 -11.99 33.71
CA ILE A 101 -1.15 -12.95 33.15
C ILE A 101 -0.58 -13.60 31.90
N TYR A 102 -0.02 -12.81 30.98
CA TYR A 102 0.54 -13.30 29.71
C TYR A 102 1.72 -14.22 29.96
N ARG A 103 2.57 -13.95 30.96
CA ARG A 103 3.65 -14.85 31.36
C ARG A 103 3.13 -16.22 31.85
N ALA A 104 1.99 -16.25 32.54
CA ALA A 104 1.35 -17.49 32.95
C ALA A 104 0.75 -18.25 31.74
N ILE A 105 0.11 -17.54 30.81
CA ILE A 105 -0.41 -18.09 29.56
C ILE A 105 0.73 -18.71 28.75
N GLN A 106 1.81 -17.96 28.52
CA GLN A 106 2.99 -18.42 27.79
C GLN A 106 3.60 -19.65 28.46
N ALA A 107 3.83 -19.62 29.78
CA ALA A 107 4.38 -20.77 30.51
C ALA A 107 3.50 -22.03 30.39
N ALA A 108 2.18 -21.89 30.30
CA ALA A 108 1.24 -23.00 30.18
C ALA A 108 1.04 -23.49 28.75
N HIS A 109 1.17 -22.62 27.75
CA HIS A 109 0.66 -22.85 26.40
C HIS A 109 1.69 -22.74 25.28
N ILE A 110 2.93 -22.30 25.54
CA ILE A 110 3.93 -22.05 24.48
C ILE A 110 4.20 -23.27 23.57
N HIS A 111 4.13 -24.50 24.11
CA HIS A 111 4.30 -25.72 23.31
C HIS A 111 3.11 -26.03 22.39
N GLY A 112 1.94 -25.46 22.69
CA GLY A 112 0.74 -25.50 21.87
C GLY A 112 0.55 -24.25 21.01
N SER A 113 1.28 -23.15 21.24
CA SER A 113 1.22 -21.95 20.43
C SER A 113 1.75 -22.23 19.02
N PRO A 114 0.98 -21.93 17.96
CA PRO A 114 1.45 -22.01 16.59
C PRO A 114 2.74 -21.20 16.32
N ASP A 115 3.69 -21.80 15.61
CA ASP A 115 4.92 -21.16 15.18
C ASP A 115 5.13 -21.33 13.67
N GLY A 116 5.80 -20.39 13.04
CA GLY A 116 6.00 -20.30 11.60
C GLY A 116 5.11 -19.25 10.92
N PRO A 117 5.24 -19.08 9.60
CA PRO A 117 4.41 -18.13 8.87
C PRO A 117 2.95 -18.59 8.89
N TRP A 118 2.05 -17.86 9.56
CA TRP A 118 0.62 -18.13 9.47
C TRP A 118 -0.24 -16.89 9.71
N PHE A 119 -1.48 -16.89 9.24
CA PHE A 119 -2.54 -16.05 9.80
C PHE A 119 -3.83 -16.85 9.87
N PHE A 120 -4.74 -16.46 10.76
CA PHE A 120 -6.07 -17.04 10.86
C PHE A 120 -7.15 -16.04 10.49
N ILE A 121 -8.19 -16.55 9.84
CA ILE A 121 -9.50 -15.90 9.75
C ILE A 121 -10.52 -16.87 10.36
N ILE A 122 -11.19 -16.43 11.41
CA ILE A 122 -12.09 -17.25 12.20
C ILE A 122 -13.49 -16.64 12.15
N ALA A 123 -14.46 -17.38 11.62
CA ALA A 123 -15.86 -17.07 11.81
C ALA A 123 -16.34 -17.75 13.10
N ARG A 124 -16.94 -16.99 14.00
CA ARG A 124 -17.43 -17.50 15.29
C ARG A 124 -18.89 -17.11 15.50
N ASN A 125 -19.69 -18.09 15.90
CA ASN A 125 -21.03 -17.88 16.43
C ASN A 125 -20.94 -17.81 17.97
N GLU A 126 -21.45 -16.76 18.60
CA GLU A 126 -21.53 -16.67 20.06
C GLU A 126 -22.99 -16.79 20.48
N PRO A 127 -23.54 -18.02 20.58
CA PRO A 127 -24.97 -18.24 20.75
C PRO A 127 -25.53 -17.59 22.03
N TYR A 128 -24.75 -17.62 23.12
CA TYR A 128 -25.16 -17.06 24.41
C TYR A 128 -25.21 -15.53 24.42
N LYS A 129 -24.35 -14.87 23.64
CA LYS A 129 -24.33 -13.41 23.47
C LYS A 129 -25.17 -12.95 22.26
N LYS A 130 -25.73 -13.89 21.49
CA LYS A 130 -26.53 -13.64 20.27
C LYS A 130 -25.81 -12.76 19.24
N GLN A 131 -24.51 -12.97 19.08
CA GLN A 131 -23.66 -12.20 18.17
C GLN A 131 -22.86 -13.12 17.25
N PHE A 132 -22.47 -12.60 16.10
CA PHE A 132 -21.53 -13.25 15.18
C PHE A 132 -20.22 -12.48 15.20
N GLN A 133 -19.09 -13.17 15.01
CA GLN A 133 -17.78 -12.55 14.93
C GLN A 133 -16.99 -13.05 13.72
N LEU A 134 -16.22 -12.14 13.13
CA LEU A 134 -15.16 -12.46 12.18
C LEU A 134 -13.85 -11.93 12.77
N LEU A 135 -12.90 -12.82 13.02
CA LEU A 135 -11.62 -12.50 13.65
C LEU A 135 -10.50 -12.68 12.62
N GLY A 136 -9.57 -11.74 12.58
CA GLY A 136 -8.27 -11.91 11.94
C GLY A 136 -7.18 -11.93 13.01
N ILE A 137 -6.31 -12.93 12.99
CA ILE A 137 -5.15 -13.04 13.89
C ILE A 137 -3.91 -13.21 13.01
N THR A 138 -2.97 -12.29 13.14
CA THR A 138 -1.67 -12.34 12.45
C THR A 138 -0.61 -12.97 13.36
N ASP A 139 0.27 -13.80 12.78
CA ASP A 139 1.39 -14.37 13.52
C ASP A 139 2.44 -13.33 13.91
N THR A 140 3.23 -13.66 14.93
CA THR A 140 4.30 -12.80 15.44
C THR A 140 5.50 -12.73 14.51
N SER A 141 5.70 -13.72 13.63
CA SER A 141 6.83 -13.72 12.68
C SER A 141 6.58 -12.82 11.46
N MET A 142 5.32 -12.38 11.27
CA MET A 142 4.92 -11.40 10.27
C MET A 142 5.29 -11.80 8.84
N LEU A 143 5.39 -13.10 8.58
CA LEU A 143 5.83 -13.65 7.30
C LEU A 143 4.69 -13.75 6.28
N ARG A 144 3.43 -13.54 6.68
CA ARG A 144 2.29 -13.45 5.78
C ARG A 144 1.51 -12.17 6.03
N PRO A 145 1.17 -11.42 4.97
CA PRO A 145 0.35 -10.24 5.15
C PRO A 145 -1.09 -10.64 5.48
N GLN A 146 -1.70 -9.85 6.35
CA GLN A 146 -3.13 -9.82 6.57
C GLN A 146 -3.57 -8.36 6.48
N VAL A 147 -4.59 -8.11 5.68
CA VAL A 147 -5.15 -6.78 5.45
C VAL A 147 -6.57 -6.77 5.99
N PHE A 148 -6.89 -5.73 6.73
CA PHE A 148 -8.21 -5.46 7.25
C PHE A 148 -8.79 -4.24 6.53
N ALA A 149 -10.10 -4.22 6.36
CA ALA A 149 -10.81 -3.06 5.89
C ALA A 149 -12.14 -2.85 6.59
N LEU A 150 -12.53 -1.58 6.69
CA LEU A 150 -13.78 -1.15 7.29
C LEU A 150 -14.45 -0.11 6.39
N LEU A 151 -15.73 -0.31 6.14
CA LEU A 151 -16.63 0.66 5.53
C LEU A 151 -17.76 0.91 6.53
N GLU A 152 -18.05 2.19 6.80
CA GLU A 152 -19.06 2.62 7.76
C GLU A 152 -19.95 3.73 7.20
N GLY A 153 -21.26 3.52 7.24
CA GLY A 153 -22.25 4.50 6.80
C GLY A 153 -23.67 3.98 6.97
N GLU A 154 -24.50 4.12 5.93
CA GLU A 154 -25.84 3.53 5.90
C GLU A 154 -25.79 2.00 6.05
N VAL A 155 -24.76 1.39 5.46
CA VAL A 155 -24.37 0.00 5.66
C VAL A 155 -22.95 -0.03 6.18
N SER A 156 -22.65 -0.99 7.06
CA SER A 156 -21.29 -1.21 7.56
C SER A 156 -20.83 -2.62 7.21
N ILE A 157 -19.59 -2.75 6.76
CA ILE A 157 -18.97 -4.04 6.45
C ILE A 157 -17.50 -4.03 6.87
N GLY A 158 -17.09 -5.13 7.50
CA GLY A 158 -15.72 -5.43 7.87
C GLY A 158 -15.19 -6.59 7.04
N LEU A 159 -13.99 -6.43 6.49
CA LEU A 159 -13.35 -7.42 5.63
C LEU A 159 -11.95 -7.72 6.17
N VAL A 160 -11.54 -8.98 6.05
CA VAL A 160 -10.17 -9.43 6.31
C VAL A 160 -9.76 -10.40 5.21
N CYS A 161 -8.59 -10.15 4.61
CA CYS A 161 -8.05 -10.95 3.51
C CYS A 161 -6.52 -11.05 3.64
N SER A 162 -5.88 -11.93 2.86
CA SER A 162 -4.41 -11.95 2.75
C SER A 162 -3.87 -10.70 2.07
N GLU A 163 -4.65 -10.10 1.17
CA GLU A 163 -4.20 -9.05 0.27
C GLU A 163 -5.32 -8.03 0.08
N LYS A 164 -4.94 -6.77 -0.14
CA LYS A 164 -5.90 -5.68 -0.37
C LYS A 164 -6.73 -5.90 -1.64
N GLN A 165 -6.15 -6.49 -2.68
CA GLN A 165 -6.86 -6.74 -3.95
C GLN A 165 -8.12 -7.60 -3.78
N ALA A 166 -8.10 -8.57 -2.86
CA ALA A 166 -9.27 -9.41 -2.58
C ALA A 166 -10.40 -8.62 -1.90
N ILE A 167 -10.04 -7.67 -1.03
CA ILE A 167 -10.99 -6.74 -0.40
C ILE A 167 -11.61 -5.85 -1.46
N ASP A 168 -10.78 -5.24 -2.32
CA ASP A 168 -11.25 -4.33 -3.36
C ASP A 168 -12.15 -5.05 -4.38
N ALA A 169 -11.81 -6.27 -4.79
CA ALA A 169 -12.65 -7.10 -5.66
C ALA A 169 -14.00 -7.44 -5.01
N THR A 170 -14.00 -7.75 -3.70
CA THR A 170 -15.23 -8.03 -2.94
C THR A 170 -16.13 -6.79 -2.88
N LEU A 171 -15.57 -5.63 -2.53
CA LEU A 171 -16.33 -4.37 -2.47
C LEU A 171 -16.83 -3.93 -3.85
N HIS A 172 -16.03 -4.13 -4.90
CA HIS A 172 -16.45 -3.87 -6.27
C HIS A 172 -17.67 -4.72 -6.64
N SER A 173 -17.59 -6.04 -6.42
CA SER A 173 -18.71 -6.97 -6.67
C SER A 173 -19.96 -6.58 -5.88
N LEU A 174 -19.82 -6.28 -4.58
CA LEU A 174 -20.94 -5.85 -3.74
C LEU A 174 -21.57 -4.54 -4.25
N SER A 175 -20.76 -3.57 -4.67
CA SER A 175 -21.25 -2.28 -5.19
C SER A 175 -21.99 -2.40 -6.53
N GLN A 176 -21.77 -3.49 -7.28
CA GLN A 176 -22.52 -3.77 -8.50
C GLN A 176 -23.95 -4.22 -8.16
N GLU A 177 -24.11 -5.05 -7.12
CA GLU A 177 -25.39 -5.60 -6.67
C GLU A 177 -26.20 -4.64 -5.77
N ASP A 178 -25.53 -3.93 -4.86
CA ASP A 178 -26.14 -2.98 -3.92
C ASP A 178 -25.33 -1.67 -3.87
N LYS A 179 -25.96 -0.59 -4.34
CA LYS A 179 -25.33 0.73 -4.52
C LYS A 179 -24.97 1.45 -3.23
N ARG A 180 -25.45 0.96 -2.08
CA ARG A 180 -25.07 1.47 -0.76
C ARG A 180 -23.62 1.13 -0.41
N PHE A 181 -23.06 0.05 -0.99
CA PHE A 181 -21.65 -0.26 -0.84
C PHE A 181 -20.78 0.60 -1.77
N CYS A 182 -19.75 1.20 -1.19
CA CYS A 182 -18.68 1.83 -1.93
C CYS A 182 -17.67 0.76 -2.39
N PRO A 183 -17.16 0.80 -3.63
CA PRO A 183 -16.12 -0.12 -4.11
C PRO A 183 -14.74 0.15 -3.47
N ILE A 184 -14.64 1.16 -2.61
CA ILE A 184 -13.43 1.55 -1.88
C ILE A 184 -13.81 1.61 -0.40
N ALA A 185 -13.06 0.92 0.46
CA ALA A 185 -13.29 0.97 1.90
C ALA A 185 -12.87 2.34 2.45
N ASP A 186 -13.43 2.71 3.61
CA ASP A 186 -13.07 3.95 4.29
C ASP A 186 -11.72 3.85 5.00
N LYS A 187 -11.35 2.64 5.43
CA LYS A 187 -10.10 2.37 6.13
C LYS A 187 -9.53 1.02 5.69
N TYR A 188 -8.21 0.99 5.47
CA TYR A 188 -7.41 -0.20 5.26
C TYR A 188 -6.26 -0.17 6.27
N TRP A 189 -5.86 -1.33 6.78
CA TRP A 189 -4.65 -1.45 7.60
C TRP A 189 -4.10 -2.87 7.61
N ASN A 190 -2.80 -2.98 7.84
CA ASN A 190 -2.13 -4.22 8.18
C ASN A 190 -1.98 -4.32 9.70
N ALA A 191 -1.90 -5.56 10.20
CA ALA A 191 -1.72 -5.84 11.61
C ALA A 191 -0.31 -6.37 11.86
N ARG A 192 0.30 -6.02 13.01
CA ARG A 192 1.55 -6.63 13.47
C ARG A 192 1.28 -7.62 14.59
N GLY A 193 1.48 -8.91 14.33
CA GLY A 193 1.21 -9.97 15.30
C GLY A 193 1.93 -9.75 16.63
N GLY A 194 1.20 -9.91 17.75
CA GLY A 194 1.78 -9.75 19.08
C GLY A 194 2.12 -8.30 19.48
N SER A 195 1.64 -7.29 18.74
CA SER A 195 1.89 -5.89 19.10
C SER A 195 1.31 -5.51 20.46
N HIS A 196 2.02 -4.70 21.25
CA HIS A 196 1.50 -4.16 22.51
C HIS A 196 0.40 -3.10 22.32
N THR A 197 0.21 -2.60 21.10
CA THR A 197 -0.80 -1.57 20.75
C THR A 197 -2.19 -2.15 20.48
N ASP A 198 -2.25 -3.23 19.71
CA ASP A 198 -3.49 -3.83 19.20
C ASP A 198 -3.47 -5.38 19.20
N GLY A 199 -2.34 -5.99 19.54
CA GLY A 199 -2.17 -7.45 19.56
C GLY A 199 -2.01 -8.12 18.19
N GLY A 200 -2.06 -7.36 17.09
CA GLY A 200 -2.10 -7.89 15.74
C GLY A 200 -3.36 -8.69 15.43
N ALA A 201 -4.45 -8.44 16.15
CA ALA A 201 -5.70 -9.15 16.00
C ALA A 201 -6.90 -8.20 16.08
N PHE A 202 -7.86 -8.39 15.17
CA PHE A 202 -9.04 -7.55 15.07
C PHE A 202 -10.29 -8.41 14.93
N MET A 203 -11.38 -7.96 15.55
CA MET A 203 -12.66 -8.65 15.61
C MET A 203 -13.77 -7.75 15.09
N PHE A 204 -14.46 -8.20 14.04
CA PHE A 204 -15.70 -7.62 13.56
C PHE A 204 -16.88 -8.36 14.21
N THR A 205 -17.55 -7.70 15.14
CA THR A 205 -18.68 -8.26 15.90
C THR A 205 -20.00 -7.71 15.38
N LEU A 206 -20.90 -8.59 14.96
CA LEU A 206 -22.26 -8.26 14.53
C LEU A 206 -23.25 -8.65 15.64
N GLY A 207 -23.73 -7.65 16.39
CA GLY A 207 -24.65 -7.80 17.52
C GLY A 207 -26.01 -7.12 17.28
N ASP A 208 -26.97 -7.30 18.19
CA ASP A 208 -28.22 -6.52 18.22
C ASP A 208 -27.96 -5.20 18.96
N ASN A 209 -28.38 -4.07 18.40
CA ASN A 209 -28.23 -2.74 19.01
C ASN A 209 -29.31 -2.43 20.07
N GLY A 210 -30.17 -3.39 20.40
CA GLY A 210 -31.26 -3.24 21.36
C GLY A 210 -32.56 -2.72 20.74
N ASN A 211 -32.53 -2.25 19.49
CA ASN A 211 -33.70 -1.84 18.73
C ASN A 211 -34.13 -2.90 17.69
N GLY A 212 -33.51 -4.08 17.70
CA GLY A 212 -33.78 -5.16 16.74
C GLY A 212 -33.01 -5.02 15.43
N GLU A 213 -32.13 -4.03 15.31
CA GLU A 213 -31.21 -3.87 14.18
C GLU A 213 -29.85 -4.47 14.51
N LYS A 214 -29.12 -4.88 13.46
CA LYS A 214 -27.76 -5.40 13.60
C LYS A 214 -26.75 -4.27 13.51
N GLU A 215 -25.84 -4.21 14.48
CA GLU A 215 -24.73 -3.27 14.51
C GLU A 215 -23.40 -4.02 14.38
N LEU A 216 -22.51 -3.49 13.55
CA LEU A 216 -21.15 -3.98 13.37
C LEU A 216 -20.19 -3.13 14.20
N VAL A 217 -19.44 -3.76 15.09
CA VAL A 217 -18.38 -3.12 15.88
C VAL A 217 -17.05 -3.81 15.59
N CYS A 218 -16.03 -3.03 15.23
CA CYS A 218 -14.65 -3.52 15.08
C CYS A 218 -13.85 -3.20 16.35
N THR A 219 -13.16 -4.19 16.92
CA THR A 219 -12.26 -4.01 18.06
C THR A 219 -10.93 -4.70 17.85
N ASP A 220 -9.85 -4.18 18.43
CA ASP A 220 -8.57 -4.89 18.54
C ASP A 220 -8.56 -5.95 19.66
N LYS A 221 -7.44 -6.66 19.84
CA LYS A 221 -7.24 -7.68 20.90
C LYS A 221 -7.58 -7.18 22.31
N PHE A 222 -7.36 -5.89 22.58
CA PHE A 222 -7.53 -5.26 23.88
C PHE A 222 -8.91 -4.64 24.08
N GLY A 223 -9.78 -4.72 23.06
CA GLY A 223 -11.13 -4.18 23.09
C GLY A 223 -11.24 -2.71 22.69
N ASN A 224 -10.16 -2.10 22.18
CA ASN A 224 -10.25 -0.73 21.67
C ASN A 224 -11.03 -0.72 20.36
N VAL A 225 -11.98 0.21 20.23
CA VAL A 225 -12.85 0.30 19.05
C VAL A 225 -12.09 0.93 17.88
N ILE A 226 -12.14 0.28 16.73
CA ILE A 226 -11.64 0.81 15.46
C ILE A 226 -12.83 1.34 14.67
N SER A 227 -12.84 2.64 14.39
CA SER A 227 -13.86 3.29 13.57
C SER A 227 -13.22 4.28 12.60
N THR A 228 -14.04 4.80 11.70
CA THR A 228 -13.77 5.89 10.77
C THR A 228 -14.30 7.22 11.33
N ARG A 229 -13.98 8.33 10.67
CA ARG A 229 -14.49 9.66 11.02
C ARG A 229 -16.01 9.69 11.12
N LYS A 230 -16.52 10.20 12.24
CA LYS A 230 -17.95 10.42 12.47
C LYS A 230 -18.42 11.70 11.76
N GLY A 231 -19.71 11.76 11.42
CA GLY A 231 -20.32 12.92 10.77
C GLY A 231 -20.02 13.05 9.27
N GLN A 232 -19.40 12.02 8.68
CA GLN A 232 -19.24 11.90 7.23
C GLN A 232 -20.26 10.93 6.64
N THR A 233 -20.77 11.24 5.46
CA THR A 233 -21.75 10.42 4.73
C THR A 233 -21.19 10.00 3.37
N HIS A 234 -21.59 8.83 2.87
CA HIS A 234 -21.29 8.42 1.50
C HIS A 234 -22.20 9.13 0.49
N CYS A 235 -21.74 9.19 -0.77
CA CYS A 235 -22.57 9.67 -1.89
C CYS A 235 -23.60 8.62 -2.27
N ASP A 236 -24.88 9.02 -2.39
CA ASP A 236 -25.88 8.22 -3.10
C ASP A 236 -25.63 8.33 -4.61
N MET A 237 -25.03 7.29 -5.17
CA MET A 237 -24.71 7.23 -6.60
C MET A 237 -25.94 6.97 -7.48
N THR A 238 -27.11 6.65 -6.90
CA THR A 238 -28.36 6.45 -7.63
C THR A 238 -29.13 7.75 -7.87
N ALA A 239 -28.87 8.77 -7.04
CA ALA A 239 -29.47 10.08 -7.20
C ALA A 239 -28.94 10.80 -8.45
N SER A 240 -29.85 11.37 -9.24
CA SER A 240 -29.50 12.29 -10.32
C SER A 240 -28.88 13.56 -9.75
N ILE A 241 -27.86 14.10 -10.42
CA ILE A 241 -27.27 15.38 -10.06
C ILE A 241 -28.36 16.45 -10.13
N ARG A 242 -28.53 17.20 -9.03
CA ARG A 242 -29.42 18.36 -9.05
C ARG A 242 -28.63 19.55 -9.61
N PHE A 243 -28.90 19.93 -10.85
CA PHE A 243 -28.27 21.11 -11.43
C PHE A 243 -28.93 22.39 -10.92
N THR A 244 -28.13 23.34 -10.42
CA THR A 244 -28.54 24.72 -10.17
C THR A 244 -27.59 25.67 -10.90
N ALA A 245 -28.07 26.85 -11.30
CA ALA A 245 -27.25 27.83 -12.02
C ALA A 245 -26.03 28.30 -11.19
N GLU A 246 -26.17 28.37 -9.87
CA GLU A 246 -25.09 28.70 -8.93
C GLU A 246 -23.98 27.64 -8.94
N ARG A 247 -24.33 26.34 -9.02
CA ARG A 247 -23.36 25.23 -9.08
C ARG A 247 -22.55 25.18 -10.36
N ALA A 248 -23.13 25.61 -11.48
CA ALA A 248 -22.42 25.70 -12.76
C ALA A 248 -21.39 26.84 -12.73
N GLU A 249 -21.74 27.99 -12.15
CA GLU A 249 -20.79 29.09 -11.96
C GLU A 249 -19.64 28.74 -11.01
N ASP A 250 -19.90 28.00 -9.92
CA ASP A 250 -18.85 27.61 -8.97
C ASP A 250 -17.87 26.60 -9.59
N ALA A 251 -18.37 25.65 -10.39
CA ALA A 251 -17.54 24.74 -11.18
C ALA A 251 -16.66 25.51 -12.18
N GLU A 252 -17.24 26.44 -12.96
CA GLU A 252 -16.49 27.26 -13.92
C GLU A 252 -15.45 28.17 -13.25
N LYS A 253 -15.77 28.79 -12.10
CA LYS A 253 -14.85 29.65 -11.34
C LYS A 253 -13.65 28.88 -10.79
N SER A 254 -13.85 27.63 -10.35
CA SER A 254 -12.78 26.78 -9.80
C SER A 254 -11.73 26.38 -10.84
N MET A 255 -12.11 26.32 -12.12
CA MET A 255 -11.24 25.93 -13.24
C MET A 255 -10.40 27.10 -13.79
N ASN A 256 -10.76 28.34 -13.45
CA ASN A 256 -10.08 29.56 -13.93
C ASN A 256 -9.87 30.57 -12.77
N PRO A 257 -9.00 30.25 -11.79
CA PRO A 257 -8.74 31.14 -10.65
C PRO A 257 -8.10 32.49 -11.06
N ASP A 258 -7.51 32.58 -12.26
CA ASP A 258 -6.69 33.72 -12.72
C ASP A 258 -7.42 34.86 -13.44
N SER A 259 -8.75 34.98 -13.35
CA SER A 259 -9.44 36.16 -13.91
C SER A 259 -9.09 37.50 -13.22
N LYS A 260 -8.20 37.52 -12.21
CA LYS A 260 -7.76 38.74 -11.49
C LYS A 260 -6.26 38.87 -11.15
N VAL A 261 -5.35 38.05 -11.67
CA VAL A 261 -3.90 38.24 -11.41
C VAL A 261 -3.17 38.60 -12.70
N VAL A 262 -2.83 39.88 -12.84
CA VAL A 262 -1.93 40.38 -13.90
C VAL A 262 -0.53 39.80 -13.63
N PRO A 263 0.10 39.06 -14.57
CA PRO A 263 1.44 38.52 -14.34
C PRO A 263 2.48 39.65 -14.37
N SER A 264 3.17 39.87 -13.24
CA SER A 264 4.44 40.59 -13.26
C SER A 264 5.52 39.65 -13.81
N THR A 265 6.18 40.14 -14.86
CA THR A 265 7.10 39.43 -15.76
C THR A 265 8.31 38.73 -15.12
N GLN A 266 8.71 37.64 -15.80
CA GLN A 266 9.99 36.89 -15.76
C GLN A 266 10.01 35.56 -14.97
N THR A 267 9.39 34.55 -15.55
CA THR A 267 9.70 33.12 -15.33
C THR A 267 9.73 32.40 -16.68
N SER A 268 10.65 31.45 -16.85
CA SER A 268 10.86 30.73 -18.12
C SER A 268 9.71 29.77 -18.42
N GLU A 269 9.38 29.61 -19.71
CA GLU A 269 8.18 28.91 -20.21
C GLU A 269 8.03 27.45 -19.73
N ALA A 270 9.13 26.74 -19.45
CA ALA A 270 9.07 25.37 -18.91
C ALA A 270 8.65 25.32 -17.43
N SER A 271 8.97 26.35 -16.64
CA SER A 271 8.56 26.47 -15.24
C SER A 271 7.13 27.00 -15.08
N ALA A 272 6.58 27.65 -16.11
CA ALA A 272 5.24 28.24 -16.06
C ALA A 272 4.11 27.20 -16.23
N GLN A 273 4.36 26.12 -16.98
CA GLN A 273 3.36 25.06 -17.20
C GLN A 273 3.17 24.15 -15.97
N GLU A 274 4.24 23.71 -15.32
CA GLU A 274 4.14 22.94 -14.06
C GLU A 274 3.57 23.80 -12.92
N PHE A 275 3.90 25.10 -12.87
CA PHE A 275 3.37 26.02 -11.85
C PHE A 275 1.87 26.36 -12.06
N SER A 276 1.37 26.27 -13.29
CA SER A 276 -0.04 26.48 -13.64
C SER A 276 -0.95 25.31 -13.22
N ALA A 277 -0.49 24.07 -13.34
CA ALA A 277 -1.29 22.90 -12.94
C ALA A 277 -1.37 22.77 -11.41
N LEU A 278 -0.23 22.97 -10.72
CA LEU A 278 -0.15 22.98 -9.26
C LEU A 278 -1.00 24.08 -8.60
N SER A 279 -1.15 25.25 -9.24
CA SER A 279 -1.96 26.34 -8.71
C SER A 279 -3.47 26.08 -8.81
N ALA A 280 -3.93 25.47 -9.92
CA ALA A 280 -5.33 25.06 -10.10
C ALA A 280 -5.72 23.92 -9.16
N CYS A 281 -4.87 22.87 -9.04
CA CYS A 281 -5.06 21.77 -8.09
C CYS A 281 -5.18 22.24 -6.64
N SER A 282 -4.30 23.15 -6.22
CA SER A 282 -4.31 23.75 -4.88
C SER A 282 -5.65 24.45 -4.58
N ALA A 283 -6.17 25.19 -5.56
CA ALA A 283 -7.43 25.91 -5.44
C ALA A 283 -8.63 24.95 -5.28
N VAL A 284 -8.73 23.89 -6.10
CA VAL A 284 -9.82 22.89 -6.00
C VAL A 284 -9.75 22.11 -4.69
N ARG A 285 -8.55 21.66 -4.28
CA ARG A 285 -8.33 20.97 -3.00
C ARG A 285 -8.86 21.75 -1.81
N SER A 286 -8.70 23.07 -1.81
CA SER A 286 -9.17 23.94 -0.72
C SER A 286 -10.69 24.12 -0.69
N GLN A 287 -11.40 23.80 -1.77
CA GLN A 287 -12.84 23.97 -1.91
C GLN A 287 -13.63 22.66 -1.67
N ILE A 288 -13.00 21.49 -1.87
CA ILE A 288 -13.68 20.20 -1.74
C ILE A 288 -14.33 20.02 -0.35
N SER A 289 -13.77 20.55 0.73
CA SER A 289 -14.40 20.48 2.06
C SER A 289 -15.80 21.08 2.08
N ASP A 290 -15.98 22.19 1.35
CA ASP A 290 -17.18 23.01 1.34
C ASP A 290 -18.20 22.55 0.31
N TRP A 291 -17.76 21.82 -0.71
CA TRP A 291 -18.64 21.26 -1.74
C TRP A 291 -19.53 20.15 -1.22
N ASP A 292 -20.76 20.08 -1.72
CA ASP A 292 -21.56 18.86 -1.62
C ASP A 292 -21.21 17.87 -2.75
N TYR A 293 -21.79 16.66 -2.70
CA TYR A 293 -21.52 15.65 -3.71
C TYR A 293 -22.02 16.02 -5.11
N ASP A 294 -23.09 16.80 -5.22
CA ASP A 294 -23.60 17.25 -6.52
C ASP A 294 -22.61 18.21 -7.19
N THR A 295 -22.06 19.15 -6.43
CA THR A 295 -21.06 20.12 -6.91
C THR A 295 -19.80 19.39 -7.37
N LEU A 296 -19.30 18.44 -6.57
CA LEU A 296 -18.14 17.62 -6.96
C LEU A 296 -18.42 16.81 -8.23
N ARG A 297 -19.59 16.16 -8.32
CA ARG A 297 -19.96 15.38 -9.51
C ARG A 297 -20.14 16.25 -10.75
N SER A 298 -20.69 17.44 -10.62
CA SER A 298 -20.80 18.41 -11.71
C SER A 298 -19.43 18.88 -12.19
N TRP A 299 -18.52 19.19 -11.27
CA TRP A 299 -17.13 19.52 -11.61
C TRP A 299 -16.44 18.37 -12.36
N CYS A 300 -16.59 17.12 -11.87
CA CYS A 300 -16.07 15.95 -12.56
C CYS A 300 -16.64 15.73 -13.96
N GLN A 301 -17.94 15.99 -14.18
CA GLN A 301 -18.54 15.92 -15.51
C GLN A 301 -17.92 16.94 -16.47
N GLU A 302 -17.66 18.15 -15.99
CA GLU A 302 -17.00 19.19 -16.79
C GLU A 302 -15.55 18.83 -17.10
N MET A 303 -14.82 18.21 -16.15
CA MET A 303 -13.48 17.66 -16.41
C MET A 303 -13.50 16.61 -17.52
N GLY A 304 -14.48 15.70 -17.52
CA GLY A 304 -14.68 14.74 -18.60
C GLY A 304 -14.92 15.43 -19.95
N ARG A 305 -15.75 16.48 -19.96
CA ARG A 305 -16.03 17.28 -21.16
C ARG A 305 -14.76 17.96 -21.69
N LEU A 306 -13.97 18.61 -20.84
CA LEU A 306 -12.72 19.28 -21.23
C LEU A 306 -11.68 18.29 -21.78
N ALA A 307 -11.57 17.10 -21.20
CA ALA A 307 -10.65 16.08 -21.68
C ALA A 307 -10.98 15.57 -23.09
N SER A 308 -12.20 15.78 -23.57
CA SER A 308 -12.61 15.41 -24.94
C SER A 308 -12.25 16.46 -26.00
N GLU A 309 -11.90 17.69 -25.60
CA GLU A 309 -11.68 18.79 -26.54
C GLU A 309 -10.34 18.72 -27.28
N ASP A 310 -9.24 18.57 -26.54
CA ASP A 310 -7.89 18.51 -27.09
C ASP A 310 -6.91 17.78 -26.15
N ASP A 311 -5.75 17.37 -26.68
CA ASP A 311 -4.76 16.60 -25.94
C ASP A 311 -4.11 17.35 -24.76
N ALA A 312 -4.01 18.69 -24.85
CA ALA A 312 -3.41 19.49 -23.78
C ALA A 312 -4.37 19.55 -22.58
N LYS A 313 -5.65 19.78 -22.82
CA LYS A 313 -6.70 19.69 -21.79
C LYS A 313 -6.83 18.29 -21.23
N LYS A 314 -6.75 17.25 -22.07
CA LYS A 314 -6.75 15.86 -21.59
C LYS A 314 -5.58 15.60 -20.63
N ALA A 315 -4.37 16.05 -20.98
CA ALA A 315 -3.20 15.91 -20.11
C ALA A 315 -3.42 16.60 -18.75
N GLN A 316 -3.91 17.84 -18.78
CA GLN A 316 -4.22 18.60 -17.57
C GLN A 316 -5.30 17.91 -16.72
N VAL A 317 -6.40 17.44 -17.33
CA VAL A 317 -7.46 16.74 -16.60
C VAL A 317 -6.95 15.46 -15.95
N ILE A 318 -6.10 14.68 -16.64
CA ILE A 318 -5.49 13.47 -16.07
C ILE A 318 -4.63 13.85 -14.87
N GLU A 319 -3.77 14.86 -15.00
CA GLU A 319 -2.90 15.33 -13.91
C GLU A 319 -3.71 15.83 -12.70
N GLU A 320 -4.74 16.64 -12.91
CA GLU A 320 -5.57 17.19 -11.84
C GLU A 320 -6.36 16.10 -11.09
N LEU A 321 -7.00 15.18 -11.81
CA LEU A 321 -7.75 14.08 -11.20
C LEU A 321 -6.81 13.13 -10.45
N THR A 322 -5.64 12.84 -11.01
CA THR A 322 -4.62 11.98 -10.37
C THR A 322 -4.07 12.63 -9.11
N GLU A 323 -3.71 13.92 -9.14
CA GLU A 323 -3.24 14.61 -7.95
C GLU A 323 -4.32 14.63 -6.85
N LEU A 324 -5.59 14.88 -7.19
CA LEU A 324 -6.69 14.83 -6.22
C LEU A 324 -6.89 13.44 -5.62
N MET A 325 -6.59 12.37 -6.36
CA MET A 325 -6.65 11.00 -5.83
C MET A 325 -5.47 10.71 -4.89
N ASP A 326 -4.27 11.15 -5.25
CA ASP A 326 -3.03 10.83 -4.54
C ASP A 326 -2.85 11.67 -3.26
N ARG A 327 -3.22 12.95 -3.30
CA ARG A 327 -3.07 13.85 -2.15
C ARG A 327 -4.10 13.55 -1.05
N ARG A 328 -3.70 13.83 0.20
CA ARG A 328 -4.60 13.85 1.37
C ARG A 328 -4.99 15.29 1.67
N TYR A 329 -6.28 15.52 1.91
CA TYR A 329 -6.88 16.82 2.21
C TYR A 329 -8.25 16.62 2.86
N ASP A 330 -8.77 17.66 3.51
CA ASP A 330 -10.06 17.62 4.18
C ASP A 330 -11.20 17.49 3.17
N THR A 331 -12.11 16.56 3.44
CA THR A 331 -13.29 16.26 2.63
C THR A 331 -14.58 16.78 3.27
N GLY A 332 -14.48 17.46 4.41
CA GLY A 332 -15.62 17.97 5.17
C GLY A 332 -16.57 16.84 5.57
N THR A 333 -17.85 16.98 5.22
CA THR A 333 -18.91 16.00 5.52
C THR A 333 -18.94 14.78 4.58
N LYS A 334 -18.05 14.71 3.59
CA LYS A 334 -18.02 13.63 2.60
C LYS A 334 -17.05 12.55 3.04
N LYS A 335 -17.42 11.27 2.91
CA LYS A 335 -16.46 10.17 3.04
C LYS A 335 -15.41 10.24 1.92
N ARG A 336 -14.12 10.13 2.27
CA ARG A 336 -13.03 10.13 1.29
C ARG A 336 -13.17 9.01 0.27
N SER A 337 -13.61 7.82 0.68
CA SER A 337 -13.85 6.69 -0.23
C SER A 337 -14.80 7.03 -1.37
N SER A 338 -15.88 7.79 -1.09
CA SER A 338 -16.82 8.26 -2.12
C SER A 338 -16.22 9.37 -2.99
N VAL A 339 -15.41 10.28 -2.43
CA VAL A 339 -14.68 11.27 -3.24
C VAL A 339 -13.72 10.57 -4.21
N LEU A 340 -12.93 9.62 -3.72
CA LEU A 340 -12.03 8.81 -4.54
C LEU A 340 -12.78 8.01 -5.61
N ARG A 341 -13.96 7.46 -5.28
CA ARG A 341 -14.82 6.78 -6.24
C ARG A 341 -15.20 7.71 -7.39
N ILE A 342 -15.72 8.90 -7.09
CA ILE A 342 -16.18 9.88 -8.10
C ILE A 342 -15.01 10.30 -9.00
N LEU A 343 -13.85 10.65 -8.42
CA LEU A 343 -12.66 11.04 -9.16
C LEU A 343 -12.15 9.89 -10.07
N ARG A 344 -12.08 8.67 -9.53
CA ARG A 344 -11.60 7.49 -10.26
C ARG A 344 -12.53 7.10 -11.41
N GLU A 345 -13.85 7.08 -11.17
CA GLU A 345 -14.84 6.78 -12.23
C GLU A 345 -14.73 7.80 -13.37
N THR A 346 -14.53 9.08 -13.04
CA THR A 346 -14.31 10.16 -14.02
C THR A 346 -13.01 9.95 -14.81
N LEU A 347 -11.90 9.67 -14.13
CA LEU A 347 -10.61 9.42 -14.77
C LEU A 347 -10.67 8.20 -15.70
N TYR A 348 -11.33 7.12 -15.27
CA TYR A 348 -11.49 5.91 -16.07
C TYR A 348 -12.40 6.13 -17.27
N GLN A 349 -13.41 7.00 -17.16
CA GLN A 349 -14.20 7.43 -18.30
C GLN A 349 -13.34 8.18 -19.33
N VAL A 350 -12.51 9.13 -18.90
CA VAL A 350 -11.56 9.85 -19.78
C VAL A 350 -10.62 8.88 -20.53
N PHE A 351 -10.15 7.85 -19.82
CA PHE A 351 -9.33 6.80 -20.41
C PHE A 351 -10.10 5.97 -21.45
N ALA A 352 -11.31 5.51 -21.11
CA ALA A 352 -12.14 4.67 -21.98
C ALA A 352 -12.65 5.40 -23.24
N GLU A 353 -12.87 6.71 -23.16
CA GLU A 353 -13.30 7.55 -24.30
C GLU A 353 -12.14 7.94 -25.24
N THR A 354 -10.91 7.53 -24.92
CA THR A 354 -9.74 7.81 -25.77
C THR A 354 -9.79 6.99 -27.07
N PRO A 355 -9.39 7.57 -28.22
CA PRO A 355 -9.39 6.84 -29.49
C PRO A 355 -8.60 5.53 -29.44
N VAL A 356 -9.25 4.44 -29.87
CA VAL A 356 -8.67 3.09 -29.92
C VAL A 356 -7.43 3.06 -30.79
N LEU A 357 -6.42 2.29 -30.39
CA LEU A 357 -5.23 2.03 -31.17
C LEU A 357 -5.59 1.56 -32.59
N GLY A 358 -4.93 2.11 -33.61
CA GLY A 358 -5.22 1.78 -35.02
C GLY A 358 -6.33 2.61 -35.67
N THR A 359 -7.04 3.46 -34.92
CA THR A 359 -7.96 4.44 -35.51
C THR A 359 -7.22 5.64 -36.10
N ASN A 360 -7.75 6.21 -37.19
CA ASN A 360 -7.22 7.44 -37.78
C ASN A 360 -7.58 8.64 -36.91
N GLY A 361 -6.57 9.35 -36.38
CA GLY A 361 -6.76 10.54 -35.56
C GLY A 361 -5.44 11.27 -35.28
N ASN A 362 -5.51 12.58 -35.06
CA ASN A 362 -4.33 13.43 -34.86
C ASN A 362 -3.90 13.60 -33.38
N GLY A 363 -4.48 12.85 -32.44
CA GLY A 363 -4.12 12.94 -31.02
C GLY A 363 -2.90 12.08 -30.63
N ARG A 364 -2.26 12.39 -29.50
CA ARG A 364 -1.13 11.65 -28.91
C ARG A 364 -1.55 10.42 -28.11
N TYR A 365 -2.78 10.40 -27.59
CA TYR A 365 -3.29 9.30 -26.76
C TYR A 365 -3.91 8.19 -27.60
N ARG A 366 -3.59 6.93 -27.29
CA ARG A 366 -4.25 5.75 -27.87
C ARG A 366 -4.68 4.78 -26.78
N PHE A 367 -5.84 4.16 -26.99
CA PHE A 367 -6.45 3.23 -26.04
C PHE A 367 -6.37 1.78 -26.53
N VAL A 368 -6.22 0.84 -25.60
CA VAL A 368 -6.30 -0.60 -25.85
C VAL A 368 -6.82 -1.36 -24.63
N ASP A 369 -7.49 -2.47 -24.90
CA ASP A 369 -8.02 -3.40 -23.90
C ASP A 369 -7.77 -4.85 -24.35
N TRP A 370 -8.24 -5.80 -23.54
CA TRP A 370 -8.10 -7.22 -23.83
C TRP A 370 -8.70 -7.62 -25.19
N GLU A 371 -9.91 -7.17 -25.53
CA GLU A 371 -10.58 -7.51 -26.79
C GLU A 371 -9.79 -7.01 -28.01
N ARG A 372 -9.16 -5.84 -27.88
CA ARG A 372 -8.46 -5.12 -28.96
C ARG A 372 -6.95 -5.35 -28.96
N ARG A 373 -6.42 -6.22 -28.10
CA ARG A 373 -4.96 -6.47 -27.90
C ARG A 373 -4.20 -6.88 -29.17
N GLN A 374 -4.89 -7.51 -30.13
CA GLN A 374 -4.33 -8.01 -31.39
C GLN A 374 -3.92 -6.89 -32.37
N LEU A 375 -4.34 -5.66 -32.10
CA LEU A 375 -4.03 -4.50 -32.96
C LEU A 375 -2.54 -4.13 -32.96
N ILE A 376 -1.78 -4.45 -31.90
CA ILE A 376 -0.31 -4.32 -31.91
C ILE A 376 0.35 -5.40 -32.79
N GLN A 377 -0.11 -6.66 -32.72
CA GLN A 377 0.49 -7.74 -33.53
C GLN A 377 0.32 -7.49 -35.02
N SER A 378 -0.85 -7.00 -35.44
CA SER A 378 -1.10 -6.57 -36.82
C SER A 378 -0.23 -5.38 -37.27
N ALA A 379 0.18 -4.52 -36.32
CA ALA A 379 1.07 -3.40 -36.57
C ALA A 379 2.55 -3.80 -36.67
N VAL A 380 2.96 -4.87 -35.98
CA VAL A 380 4.33 -5.41 -35.99
C VAL A 380 4.57 -6.29 -37.22
N ASP A 381 3.62 -7.17 -37.57
CA ASP A 381 3.79 -8.15 -38.66
C ASP A 381 3.58 -7.56 -40.07
N GLY A 382 2.85 -6.45 -40.19
CA GLY A 382 2.50 -5.84 -41.47
C GLY A 382 3.58 -4.97 -42.13
N GLY A 383 4.77 -4.82 -41.53
CA GLY A 383 5.76 -3.83 -41.97
C GLY A 383 5.24 -2.38 -41.98
N GLY A 384 4.07 -2.17 -41.39
CA GLY A 384 3.37 -0.91 -41.33
C GLY A 384 4.02 -0.07 -40.24
N GLN A 385 4.82 0.90 -40.66
CA GLN A 385 5.04 2.09 -39.86
C GLN A 385 3.67 2.59 -39.37
N PHE A 386 3.31 2.28 -38.11
CA PHE A 386 2.67 3.30 -37.27
C PHE A 386 3.74 4.35 -37.00
N ALA A 387 4.14 5.02 -38.08
CA ALA A 387 4.58 6.38 -37.99
C ALA A 387 3.38 7.10 -37.39
N ILE A 388 3.42 7.27 -36.07
CA ILE A 388 3.28 8.63 -35.57
C ILE A 388 4.16 9.43 -36.53
N ARG A 389 3.54 10.20 -37.43
CA ARG A 389 4.26 11.11 -38.31
C ARG A 389 4.95 12.10 -37.37
N ASN A 390 6.12 11.73 -36.86
CA ASN A 390 7.10 12.64 -36.33
C ASN A 390 7.66 13.40 -37.53
N SER A 391 6.84 14.26 -38.13
CA SER A 391 7.33 15.27 -39.06
C SER A 391 8.08 16.40 -38.32
N GLN A 392 8.35 16.28 -37.02
CA GLN A 392 9.15 17.26 -36.27
C GLN A 392 10.23 16.69 -35.31
N SER A 393 10.42 15.38 -35.14
CA SER A 393 11.49 14.86 -34.23
C SER A 393 12.86 14.70 -34.90
N LYS A 394 13.22 15.58 -35.85
CA LYS A 394 14.62 15.81 -36.25
C LYS A 394 15.32 16.82 -35.34
N ILE A 395 14.86 16.96 -34.10
CA ILE A 395 15.45 17.82 -33.09
C ILE A 395 16.23 16.95 -32.11
N SER A 396 17.55 17.01 -32.28
CA SER A 396 18.62 16.84 -31.28
C SER A 396 18.40 15.89 -30.09
N LYS A 397 19.24 14.84 -30.02
CA LYS A 397 19.52 14.00 -28.84
C LYS A 397 20.19 14.76 -27.67
N SER A 398 19.84 16.03 -27.41
CA SER A 398 20.58 16.87 -26.47
C SER A 398 19.75 17.52 -25.36
N ASN A 399 18.49 17.13 -25.14
CA ASN A 399 17.75 17.66 -24.00
C ASN A 399 16.67 16.68 -23.48
N PRO A 400 16.84 16.05 -22.30
CA PRO A 400 15.88 15.11 -21.72
C PRO A 400 14.58 15.76 -21.19
N HIS A 401 14.40 17.08 -21.32
CA HIS A 401 13.26 17.83 -20.77
C HIS A 401 12.18 18.26 -21.78
N GLN A 402 12.16 17.71 -23.02
CA GLN A 402 11.05 17.93 -23.98
C GLN A 402 10.20 16.65 -24.13
N SER A 403 9.37 16.35 -23.12
CA SER A 403 8.50 15.15 -23.03
C SER A 403 7.04 15.39 -23.47
N SER A 404 6.66 16.63 -23.79
CA SER A 404 5.25 17.02 -23.97
C SER A 404 4.59 16.56 -25.28
N LEU A 405 5.32 15.88 -26.18
CA LEU A 405 4.83 15.44 -27.49
C LEU A 405 4.89 13.92 -27.70
N ASP A 406 5.35 13.15 -26.71
CA ASP A 406 5.44 11.69 -26.84
C ASP A 406 4.05 11.06 -26.94
N PRO A 407 3.87 10.06 -27.82
CA PRO A 407 2.63 9.29 -27.88
C PRO A 407 2.41 8.55 -26.54
N VAL A 408 1.16 8.52 -26.06
CA VAL A 408 0.79 7.87 -24.79
C VAL A 408 -0.15 6.71 -25.05
N LEU A 409 0.20 5.52 -24.56
CA LEU A 409 -0.63 4.34 -24.66
C LEU A 409 -1.39 4.10 -23.35
N ILE A 410 -2.71 4.20 -23.42
CA ILE A 410 -3.63 3.91 -22.32
C ILE A 410 -4.08 2.45 -22.46
N ILE A 411 -3.85 1.66 -21.42
CA ILE A 411 -4.11 0.22 -21.36
C ILE A 411 -5.13 -0.05 -20.27
N ASN A 412 -6.29 -0.59 -20.63
CA ASN A 412 -7.19 -1.19 -19.65
C ASN A 412 -6.72 -2.62 -19.37
N ALA A 413 -6.13 -2.84 -18.20
CA ALA A 413 -5.61 -4.12 -17.74
C ALA A 413 -6.70 -5.07 -17.21
N GLU A 414 -7.94 -4.59 -17.07
CA GLU A 414 -9.01 -5.26 -16.31
C GLU A 414 -9.23 -6.74 -16.68
N ASP A 415 -9.25 -7.05 -17.98
CA ASP A 415 -9.51 -8.38 -18.51
C ASP A 415 -8.25 -9.11 -18.99
N PHE A 416 -7.07 -8.51 -18.80
CA PHE A 416 -5.82 -9.22 -19.04
C PHE A 416 -5.61 -10.29 -17.96
N PRO A 417 -5.08 -11.47 -18.34
CA PRO A 417 -4.77 -12.52 -17.37
C PRO A 417 -3.68 -12.03 -16.41
N PRO A 418 -3.71 -12.47 -15.14
CA PRO A 418 -2.81 -11.95 -14.11
C PRO A 418 -1.35 -12.34 -14.32
N GLU A 419 -1.08 -13.39 -15.07
CA GLU A 419 0.25 -13.88 -15.44
C GLU A 419 0.19 -14.69 -16.74
N GLY A 420 1.36 -15.05 -17.28
CA GLY A 420 1.48 -15.82 -18.52
C GLY A 420 1.84 -14.97 -19.74
N GLU A 421 1.89 -15.58 -20.92
CA GLU A 421 2.34 -14.91 -22.15
C GLU A 421 1.38 -13.81 -22.63
N ASP A 422 0.09 -13.94 -22.31
CA ASP A 422 -0.95 -13.01 -22.72
C ASP A 422 -1.20 -11.89 -21.69
N CYS A 423 -0.41 -11.77 -20.61
CA CYS A 423 -0.63 -10.73 -19.60
C CYS A 423 -0.26 -9.32 -20.10
N ASP A 424 -0.79 -8.31 -19.42
CA ASP A 424 -0.58 -6.90 -19.72
C ASP A 424 0.92 -6.53 -19.69
N SER A 425 1.70 -7.07 -18.75
CA SER A 425 3.12 -6.81 -18.62
C SER A 425 3.92 -7.25 -19.86
N ARG A 426 3.61 -8.44 -20.40
CA ARG A 426 4.20 -8.93 -21.66
C ARG A 426 3.77 -8.07 -22.83
N TRP A 427 2.52 -7.66 -22.84
CA TRP A 427 1.99 -6.78 -23.88
C TRP A 427 2.64 -5.38 -23.86
N ILE A 428 2.90 -4.80 -22.67
CA ILE A 428 3.67 -3.56 -22.51
C ILE A 428 5.09 -3.72 -23.07
N CYS A 429 5.73 -4.88 -22.87
CA CYS A 429 7.04 -5.16 -23.47
C CYS A 429 7.00 -5.12 -25.00
N ASP A 430 5.96 -5.68 -25.61
CA ASP A 430 5.79 -5.67 -27.06
C ASP A 430 5.53 -4.25 -27.58
N ALA A 431 4.65 -3.49 -26.91
CA ALA A 431 4.43 -2.09 -27.23
C ALA A 431 5.71 -1.25 -27.14
N TYR A 432 6.54 -1.48 -26.11
CA TYR A 432 7.84 -0.83 -25.98
C TYR A 432 8.78 -1.14 -27.14
N ARG A 433 8.85 -2.41 -27.58
CA ARG A 433 9.63 -2.82 -28.77
C ARG A 433 9.11 -2.18 -30.04
N SER A 434 7.82 -1.87 -30.12
CA SER A 434 7.21 -1.10 -31.20
C SER A 434 7.46 0.42 -31.12
N GLY A 435 8.16 0.90 -30.10
CA GLY A 435 8.57 2.31 -29.98
C GLY A 435 7.79 3.15 -28.96
N TRP A 436 6.81 2.58 -28.26
CA TRP A 436 6.10 3.30 -27.19
C TRP A 436 7.00 3.52 -25.98
N ARG A 437 6.84 4.68 -25.33
CA ARG A 437 7.63 5.08 -24.15
C ARG A 437 6.79 5.59 -22.98
N ARG A 438 5.55 6.02 -23.22
CA ARG A 438 4.64 6.51 -22.20
C ARG A 438 3.43 5.60 -22.11
N PHE A 439 3.18 5.07 -20.92
CA PHE A 439 2.10 4.13 -20.65
C PHE A 439 1.26 4.61 -19.48
N ILE A 440 -0.05 4.52 -19.62
CA ILE A 440 -1.02 4.66 -18.55
C ILE A 440 -1.75 3.33 -18.48
N ALA A 441 -1.59 2.56 -17.42
CA ALA A 441 -2.24 1.28 -17.25
C ALA A 441 -3.23 1.36 -16.08
N TYR A 442 -4.50 1.05 -16.33
CA TYR A 442 -5.57 1.18 -15.34
C TYR A 442 -6.48 -0.06 -15.30
N GLY A 443 -7.36 -0.13 -14.30
CA GLY A 443 -8.30 -1.25 -14.16
C GLY A 443 -7.68 -2.51 -13.55
N TYR A 444 -6.52 -2.39 -12.90
CA TYR A 444 -5.86 -3.54 -12.28
C TYR A 444 -6.72 -4.15 -11.16
N LYS A 445 -6.77 -5.48 -11.16
CA LYS A 445 -7.46 -6.34 -10.19
C LYS A 445 -6.54 -7.46 -9.66
N GLY A 446 -5.22 -7.21 -9.67
CA GLY A 446 -4.18 -8.13 -9.22
C GLY A 446 -3.28 -8.69 -10.31
N GLN A 447 -3.28 -8.12 -11.52
CA GLN A 447 -2.32 -8.50 -12.55
C GLN A 447 -0.89 -8.21 -12.09
N ARG A 448 0.00 -9.19 -12.29
CA ARG A 448 1.35 -9.21 -11.71
C ARG A 448 2.38 -8.69 -12.70
N PHE A 449 3.56 -8.37 -12.19
CA PHE A 449 4.77 -8.10 -12.99
C PHE A 449 4.71 -6.84 -13.88
N CYS A 450 3.83 -5.87 -13.64
CA CYS A 450 3.82 -4.63 -14.42
C CYS A 450 5.22 -3.97 -14.44
N GLY A 451 5.71 -3.62 -15.62
CA GLY A 451 7.05 -3.06 -15.85
C GLY A 451 8.20 -4.09 -15.97
N CYS A 452 7.97 -5.37 -15.63
CA CYS A 452 8.96 -6.42 -15.79
C CYS A 452 9.25 -6.74 -17.26
N GLY A 453 10.51 -7.07 -17.57
CA GLY A 453 10.89 -7.60 -18.89
C GLY A 453 11.20 -6.56 -19.97
N LEU A 454 11.06 -5.25 -19.68
CA LEU A 454 11.44 -4.16 -20.59
C LEU A 454 12.95 -4.07 -20.85
N GLY A 455 13.77 -4.66 -19.96
CA GLY A 455 15.22 -4.75 -20.11
C GLY A 455 15.98 -3.50 -19.66
N PRO A 456 17.30 -3.43 -19.95
CA PRO A 456 18.14 -2.28 -19.62
C PRO A 456 17.83 -1.06 -20.50
N ASP A 457 18.39 0.08 -20.11
CA ASP A 457 18.37 1.34 -20.86
C ASP A 457 16.98 1.95 -21.09
N THR A 458 16.05 1.71 -20.16
CA THR A 458 14.66 2.17 -20.24
C THR A 458 14.42 3.54 -19.60
N HIS A 459 15.47 4.38 -19.50
CA HIS A 459 15.40 5.68 -18.82
C HIS A 459 14.46 6.71 -19.48
N ASP A 460 14.05 6.47 -20.73
CA ASP A 460 13.06 7.26 -21.45
C ASP A 460 11.63 6.73 -21.29
N VAL A 461 11.44 5.61 -20.58
CA VAL A 461 10.13 4.96 -20.37
C VAL A 461 9.49 5.44 -19.07
N ARG A 462 8.20 5.77 -19.14
CA ARG A 462 7.35 6.01 -17.97
C ARG A 462 6.07 5.20 -18.00
N ILE A 463 5.70 4.63 -16.86
CA ILE A 463 4.45 3.89 -16.65
C ILE A 463 3.71 4.47 -15.44
N ASP A 464 2.47 4.91 -15.64
CA ASP A 464 1.57 5.34 -14.57
C ASP A 464 0.50 4.25 -14.37
N VAL A 465 0.37 3.72 -13.14
CA VAL A 465 -0.43 2.54 -12.80
C VAL A 465 -1.58 2.92 -11.87
N TYR A 466 -2.80 2.58 -12.26
CA TYR A 466 -4.02 2.90 -11.52
C TYR A 466 -4.84 1.63 -11.21
N GLY A 467 -5.33 1.55 -9.97
CA GLY A 467 -6.06 0.38 -9.48
C GLY A 467 -5.17 -0.54 -8.65
N SER A 468 -5.60 -1.78 -8.47
CA SER A 468 -4.95 -2.73 -7.56
C SER A 468 -4.00 -3.64 -8.33
N SER A 469 -2.80 -3.15 -8.65
CA SER A 469 -1.74 -3.95 -9.29
C SER A 469 -1.30 -5.09 -8.37
N GLY A 470 -0.99 -6.25 -8.93
CA GLY A 470 -0.53 -7.42 -8.18
C GLY A 470 0.96 -7.39 -7.83
N ASP A 471 1.43 -8.52 -7.31
CA ASP A 471 2.82 -8.71 -6.89
C ASP A 471 3.85 -8.47 -8.00
N TYR A 472 5.10 -8.24 -7.59
CA TYR A 472 6.28 -8.13 -8.46
C TYR A 472 6.27 -6.94 -9.44
N LEU A 473 5.36 -5.97 -9.27
CA LEU A 473 5.43 -4.72 -10.03
C LEU A 473 6.83 -4.09 -9.87
N ALA A 474 7.36 -3.54 -10.96
CA ALA A 474 8.71 -2.98 -11.04
C ALA A 474 9.85 -3.96 -10.69
N SER A 475 9.62 -5.27 -10.70
CA SER A 475 10.68 -6.25 -10.46
C SER A 475 11.69 -6.27 -11.61
N GLY A 476 12.98 -6.18 -11.28
CA GLY A 476 14.09 -6.24 -12.23
C GLY A 476 14.20 -5.07 -13.19
N ILE A 477 13.54 -3.94 -12.91
CA ILE A 477 13.64 -2.75 -13.78
C ILE A 477 15.06 -2.16 -13.74
N ASP A 478 15.47 -1.60 -14.88
CA ASP A 478 16.79 -1.00 -15.09
C ASP A 478 16.68 0.26 -15.97
N GLY A 479 16.11 1.31 -15.38
CA GLY A 479 16.11 2.66 -15.94
C GLY A 479 14.77 3.39 -15.85
N LEU A 480 13.66 2.69 -16.12
CA LEU A 480 12.33 3.30 -16.23
C LEU A 480 11.84 4.01 -14.96
N GLU A 481 10.88 4.91 -15.17
CA GLU A 481 10.11 5.54 -14.10
C GLU A 481 8.71 4.90 -14.01
N LEU A 482 8.29 4.51 -12.81
CA LEU A 482 6.97 3.94 -12.57
C LEU A 482 6.28 4.62 -11.39
N HIS A 483 5.05 5.08 -11.60
CA HIS A 483 4.20 5.69 -10.58
C HIS A 483 3.00 4.78 -10.30
N VAL A 484 2.79 4.43 -9.03
CA VAL A 484 1.63 3.66 -8.55
C VAL A 484 0.70 4.62 -7.82
N HIS A 485 -0.45 4.90 -8.43
CA HIS A 485 -1.48 5.81 -7.91
C HIS A 485 -2.43 5.06 -6.96
N GLY A 486 -1.88 4.65 -5.82
CA GLY A 486 -2.53 3.79 -4.82
C GLY A 486 -1.52 2.94 -4.06
N ASP A 487 -1.99 1.83 -3.50
CA ASP A 487 -1.17 0.88 -2.75
C ASP A 487 -0.52 -0.16 -3.69
N GLY A 488 0.68 -0.61 -3.33
CA GLY A 488 1.37 -1.73 -3.97
C GLY A 488 1.26 -3.03 -3.15
N GLN A 489 1.24 -4.18 -3.82
CA GLN A 489 1.21 -5.50 -3.18
C GLN A 489 2.64 -5.97 -2.81
N ASP A 490 2.84 -7.28 -2.71
CA ASP A 490 4.09 -7.87 -2.24
C ASP A 490 5.18 -7.84 -3.34
N GLN A 491 6.44 -7.84 -2.90
CA GLN A 491 7.63 -7.97 -3.76
C GLN A 491 7.79 -6.86 -4.82
N LEU A 492 7.16 -5.70 -4.62
CA LEU A 492 7.36 -4.51 -5.46
C LEU A 492 8.84 -4.14 -5.53
N GLY A 493 9.36 -3.86 -6.73
CA GLY A 493 10.76 -3.42 -6.92
C GLY A 493 11.79 -4.50 -6.59
N GLN A 494 11.40 -5.77 -6.51
CA GLN A 494 12.33 -6.88 -6.29
C GLN A 494 13.48 -6.83 -7.33
N ILE A 495 14.72 -7.04 -6.89
CA ILE A 495 15.94 -7.01 -7.71
C ILE A 495 16.07 -5.78 -8.62
N MET A 496 15.37 -4.67 -8.33
CA MET A 496 15.45 -3.41 -9.07
C MET A 496 16.91 -2.93 -9.13
N LYS A 497 17.37 -2.56 -10.33
CA LYS A 497 18.77 -2.18 -10.54
C LYS A 497 18.96 -0.67 -10.58
N THR A 498 18.19 0.02 -11.41
CA THR A 498 18.16 1.48 -11.55
C THR A 498 16.78 1.95 -12.00
N GLY A 499 16.51 3.25 -11.97
CA GLY A 499 15.21 3.84 -12.31
C GLY A 499 14.54 4.49 -11.11
N LYS A 500 13.28 4.91 -11.28
CA LYS A 500 12.48 5.57 -10.24
C LYS A 500 11.16 4.84 -10.01
N LEU A 501 10.82 4.57 -8.75
CA LEU A 501 9.53 4.01 -8.36
C LEU A 501 8.86 4.93 -7.34
N VAL A 502 7.64 5.39 -7.63
CA VAL A 502 6.85 6.25 -6.73
C VAL A 502 5.56 5.54 -6.39
N VAL A 503 5.24 5.43 -5.10
CA VAL A 503 4.01 4.79 -4.62
C VAL A 503 3.23 5.79 -3.76
N HIS A 504 2.02 6.14 -4.20
CA HIS A 504 1.13 7.11 -3.55
C HIS A 504 0.25 6.48 -2.45
N GLY A 505 0.64 5.29 -1.97
CA GLY A 505 -0.02 4.52 -0.92
C GLY A 505 0.97 3.70 -0.10
N ASP A 506 0.50 2.59 0.46
CA ASP A 506 1.28 1.60 1.21
C ASP A 506 1.94 0.57 0.28
N VAL A 507 2.97 -0.14 0.74
CA VAL A 507 3.61 -1.26 0.03
C VAL A 507 3.59 -2.55 0.86
N GLY A 508 3.42 -3.68 0.17
CA GLY A 508 3.34 -5.02 0.78
C GLY A 508 4.67 -5.60 1.28
N GLN A 509 4.63 -6.89 1.58
CA GLN A 509 5.74 -7.66 2.14
C GLN A 509 6.92 -7.76 1.18
N THR A 510 8.14 -7.84 1.72
CA THR A 510 9.38 -8.06 0.95
C THR A 510 9.60 -7.04 -0.17
N PHE A 511 9.08 -5.82 0.01
CA PHE A 511 9.33 -4.67 -0.85
C PHE A 511 10.83 -4.48 -1.10
N MET A 512 11.22 -4.32 -2.36
CA MET A 512 12.61 -4.20 -2.82
C MET A 512 13.55 -5.34 -2.40
N TYR A 513 13.03 -6.57 -2.27
CA TYR A 513 13.84 -7.75 -2.02
C TYR A 513 15.02 -7.85 -2.99
N GLY A 514 16.24 -7.91 -2.46
CA GLY A 514 17.44 -8.12 -3.26
C GLY A 514 17.77 -7.00 -4.25
N ALA A 515 17.15 -5.81 -4.12
CA ALA A 515 17.40 -4.65 -4.99
C ALA A 515 18.88 -4.27 -5.03
N LYS A 516 19.34 -3.75 -6.17
CA LYS A 516 20.73 -3.32 -6.43
C LYS A 516 20.89 -1.80 -6.43
N GLY A 517 19.80 -1.06 -6.63
CA GLY A 517 19.80 0.39 -6.78
C GLY A 517 18.39 0.92 -7.06
N GLY A 518 18.33 2.17 -7.53
CA GLY A 518 17.06 2.85 -7.81
C GLY A 518 16.73 3.94 -6.79
N GLU A 519 15.90 4.88 -7.22
CA GLU A 519 15.31 5.92 -6.37
C GLU A 519 13.85 5.58 -6.12
N VAL A 520 13.46 5.43 -4.86
CA VAL A 520 12.12 4.93 -4.52
C VAL A 520 11.49 5.76 -3.41
N TYR A 521 10.22 6.13 -3.62
CA TYR A 521 9.47 7.01 -2.73
C TYR A 521 8.13 6.38 -2.40
N VAL A 522 7.82 6.23 -1.11
CA VAL A 522 6.57 5.63 -0.61
C VAL A 522 5.86 6.65 0.29
N LEU A 523 4.62 7.01 -0.07
CA LEU A 523 3.79 7.92 0.71
C LEU A 523 3.38 7.30 2.06
N GLY A 524 3.03 6.02 2.04
CA GLY A 524 2.50 5.30 3.19
C GLY A 524 3.55 4.46 3.92
N ASN A 525 3.08 3.34 4.43
CA ASN A 525 3.82 2.36 5.20
C ASN A 525 4.36 1.25 4.29
N ALA A 526 5.37 0.53 4.79
CA ALA A 526 5.75 -0.78 4.28
C ALA A 526 5.35 -1.87 5.28
N ALA A 527 4.99 -3.05 4.77
CA ALA A 527 4.70 -4.21 5.60
C ALA A 527 5.99 -4.84 6.19
N GLY A 528 6.09 -6.17 6.23
CA GLY A 528 7.26 -6.88 6.75
C GLY A 528 8.41 -7.00 5.74
N ARG A 529 9.64 -6.99 6.28
CA ARG A 529 10.91 -7.23 5.56
C ARG A 529 11.20 -6.31 4.35
N PRO A 530 10.90 -5.00 4.39
CA PRO A 530 11.29 -4.10 3.32
C PRO A 530 12.82 -4.05 3.20
N LEU A 531 13.32 -4.06 1.96
CA LEU A 531 14.73 -4.07 1.58
C LEU A 531 15.56 -5.28 2.06
N ILE A 532 14.92 -6.40 2.39
CA ILE A 532 15.66 -7.60 2.74
C ILE A 532 16.64 -8.01 1.61
N ASN A 533 17.89 -8.29 1.97
CA ASN A 533 18.98 -8.64 1.05
C ASN A 533 19.31 -7.57 -0.01
N ALA A 534 18.84 -6.33 0.12
CA ALA A 534 19.20 -5.28 -0.83
C ALA A 534 20.69 -4.90 -0.70
N VAL A 535 21.33 -4.61 -1.83
CA VAL A 535 22.77 -4.38 -1.96
C VAL A 535 23.04 -3.19 -2.88
N GLY A 536 24.29 -2.72 -2.93
CA GLY A 536 24.67 -1.67 -3.86
C GLY A 536 24.17 -0.29 -3.44
N ARG A 537 23.33 0.35 -4.25
CA ARG A 537 23.00 1.78 -4.13
C ARG A 537 21.50 2.15 -4.06
N PRO A 538 20.62 1.38 -3.40
CA PRO A 538 19.21 1.78 -3.26
C PRO A 538 19.10 3.10 -2.50
N ARG A 539 18.19 3.98 -2.94
CA ARG A 539 17.89 5.28 -2.32
C ARG A 539 16.39 5.32 -2.06
N VAL A 540 15.98 5.06 -0.81
CA VAL A 540 14.56 4.85 -0.51
C VAL A 540 14.08 5.84 0.54
N VAL A 541 12.92 6.45 0.33
CA VAL A 541 12.20 7.27 1.32
C VAL A 541 10.85 6.63 1.60
N ILE A 542 10.61 6.31 2.87
CA ILE A 542 9.33 5.78 3.38
C ILE A 542 8.78 6.81 4.37
N ASN A 543 7.64 7.41 4.04
CA ASN A 543 7.08 8.47 4.87
C ASN A 543 6.32 7.94 6.08
N GLY A 544 5.66 6.81 5.94
CA GLY A 544 5.01 6.07 7.02
C GLY A 544 6.01 5.33 7.91
N THR A 545 5.62 4.12 8.31
CA THR A 545 6.47 3.21 9.08
C THR A 545 6.71 1.89 8.35
N CYS A 546 7.49 1.00 8.96
CA CYS A 546 7.69 -0.38 8.54
C CYS A 546 7.25 -1.29 9.68
N LEU A 547 6.53 -2.38 9.40
CA LEU A 547 6.00 -3.24 10.46
C LEU A 547 7.10 -4.00 11.18
N ASP A 548 8.01 -4.65 10.45
CA ASP A 548 9.13 -5.41 11.04
C ASP A 548 10.25 -5.68 10.03
N TYR A 549 11.46 -6.00 10.52
CA TYR A 549 12.65 -6.39 9.74
C TYR A 549 13.08 -5.39 8.64
N LEU A 550 12.93 -4.08 8.85
CA LEU A 550 13.40 -3.10 7.87
C LEU A 550 14.92 -3.23 7.64
N ALA A 551 15.29 -3.44 6.38
CA ALA A 551 16.68 -3.56 5.91
C ALA A 551 17.45 -4.72 6.57
N GLU A 552 16.78 -5.86 6.73
CA GLU A 552 17.42 -7.12 7.09
C GLU A 552 18.44 -7.56 6.02
N SER A 553 19.64 -7.96 6.45
CA SER A 553 20.75 -8.38 5.59
C SER A 553 21.07 -7.33 4.51
N PHE A 554 21.01 -6.04 4.88
CA PHE A 554 21.34 -4.94 3.98
C PHE A 554 22.85 -4.86 3.78
N MET A 555 23.28 -4.95 2.52
CA MET A 555 24.70 -4.99 2.14
C MET A 555 25.02 -3.88 1.14
N ALA A 556 24.59 -2.66 1.49
CA ALA A 556 24.60 -1.52 0.57
C ALA A 556 25.85 -0.63 0.69
N GLY A 557 26.96 -1.08 1.29
CA GLY A 557 28.20 -0.28 1.39
C GLY A 557 28.05 1.03 2.17
N ASP A 558 29.01 1.95 2.12
CA ASP A 558 28.92 3.23 2.86
C ASP A 558 28.08 4.27 2.09
N PRO A 559 26.97 4.79 2.65
CA PRO A 559 26.16 5.82 2.01
C PRO A 559 26.93 7.05 1.53
N LEU A 560 27.93 7.51 2.31
CA LEU A 560 28.74 8.68 1.98
C LEU A 560 29.75 8.43 0.85
N ASN A 561 29.95 7.17 0.48
CA ASN A 561 30.81 6.72 -0.61
C ASN A 561 30.02 5.98 -1.70
N GLY A 562 28.76 6.39 -1.91
CA GLY A 562 27.93 5.88 -3.01
C GLY A 562 27.15 4.60 -2.70
N GLY A 563 27.24 4.07 -1.48
CA GLY A 563 26.39 3.00 -0.97
C GLY A 563 24.93 3.42 -0.75
N GLY A 564 24.03 2.47 -0.54
CA GLY A 564 22.59 2.69 -0.40
C GLY A 564 22.12 3.06 1.01
N PHE A 565 20.93 3.65 1.11
CA PHE A 565 20.29 3.99 2.37
C PHE A 565 18.77 3.95 2.27
N VAL A 566 18.13 3.98 3.45
CA VAL A 566 16.69 4.20 3.62
C VAL A 566 16.47 5.43 4.50
N VAL A 567 15.51 6.29 4.16
CA VAL A 567 14.96 7.31 5.05
C VAL A 567 13.61 6.82 5.56
N LEU A 568 13.42 6.80 6.88
CA LEU A 568 12.15 6.42 7.51
C LEU A 568 11.63 7.60 8.32
N ASN A 569 10.50 8.20 7.89
CA ASN A 569 9.99 9.42 8.52
C ASN A 569 9.01 9.15 9.68
N GLY A 570 8.31 8.02 9.74
CA GLY A 570 7.41 7.72 10.86
C GLY A 570 6.24 8.70 10.99
N MET A 571 5.65 9.09 9.86
CA MET A 571 4.58 10.08 9.79
C MET A 571 3.28 9.46 9.26
N THR A 572 2.15 10.12 9.51
CA THR A 572 0.84 9.73 8.97
C THR A 572 -0.02 10.96 8.69
N PHE A 573 -1.11 10.77 7.96
CA PHE A 573 -2.10 11.82 7.75
C PHE A 573 -3.25 11.64 8.76
N ASP A 574 -3.66 12.73 9.40
CA ASP A 574 -4.93 12.76 10.12
C ASP A 574 -6.14 12.77 9.16
N GLU A 575 -7.34 12.72 9.72
CA GLU A 575 -8.57 12.63 8.93
C GLU A 575 -8.86 13.90 8.10
N GLU A 576 -8.21 15.02 8.43
CA GLU A 576 -8.25 16.27 7.66
C GLU A 576 -7.11 16.37 6.63
N GLY A 577 -6.29 15.32 6.48
CA GLY A 577 -5.16 15.29 5.56
C GLY A 577 -3.97 16.13 6.01
N ARG A 578 -3.82 16.39 7.31
CA ARG A 578 -2.63 17.07 7.86
C ARG A 578 -1.63 16.03 8.32
N MET A 579 -0.35 16.31 8.11
CA MET A 579 0.74 15.45 8.58
C MET A 579 0.85 15.45 10.10
N ARG A 580 1.01 14.25 10.66
CA ARG A 580 1.19 13.97 12.09
C ARG A 580 2.30 12.95 12.29
N GLU A 581 3.00 13.08 13.40
CA GLU A 581 3.97 12.09 13.86
C GLU A 581 3.24 10.83 14.35
N LEU A 582 3.75 9.65 13.99
CA LEU A 582 3.29 8.40 14.58
C LEU A 582 3.78 8.28 16.04
N PRO A 583 3.03 7.59 16.93
CA PRO A 583 3.45 7.40 18.32
C PRO A 583 4.85 6.79 18.48
N THR A 584 5.21 5.92 17.55
CA THR A 584 6.58 5.42 17.35
C THR A 584 6.91 5.47 15.87
N PRO A 585 8.10 5.94 15.45
CA PRO A 585 8.47 5.96 14.05
C PRO A 585 8.73 4.55 13.50
N TYR A 586 9.05 3.58 14.36
CA TYR A 586 9.22 2.17 14.02
C TYR A 586 8.67 1.26 15.14
N PRO A 587 7.53 0.58 14.93
CA PRO A 587 6.93 -0.31 15.92
C PRO A 587 7.55 -1.72 15.93
N GLY A 588 8.32 -2.10 14.89
CA GLY A 588 8.85 -3.45 14.72
C GLY A 588 10.06 -3.80 15.58
N GLY A 589 10.49 -5.05 15.47
CA GLY A 589 11.78 -5.54 15.97
C GLY A 589 12.82 -5.64 14.85
N ASN A 590 13.96 -6.26 15.14
CA ASN A 590 14.98 -6.67 14.15
C ASN A 590 15.34 -5.61 13.08
N LEU A 591 15.34 -4.33 13.47
CA LEU A 591 15.72 -3.22 12.61
C LEU A 591 17.17 -3.38 12.19
N PHE A 592 17.42 -3.27 10.88
CA PHE A 592 18.76 -3.36 10.31
C PHE A 592 19.48 -4.67 10.63
N SER A 593 18.71 -5.76 10.80
CA SER A 593 19.25 -7.02 11.31
C SER A 593 20.24 -7.65 10.34
N LEU A 594 21.39 -8.15 10.80
CA LEU A 594 22.42 -8.78 9.95
C LEU A 594 22.97 -7.90 8.81
N ALA A 595 22.74 -6.59 8.85
CA ALA A 595 23.25 -5.68 7.85
C ALA A 595 24.78 -5.57 7.93
N SER A 596 25.45 -5.57 6.78
CA SER A 596 26.90 -5.38 6.67
C SER A 596 27.29 -4.06 5.99
N GLY A 597 26.31 -3.33 5.46
CA GLY A 597 26.50 -2.02 4.87
C GLY A 597 25.19 -1.28 4.63
N GLY A 598 25.30 0.03 4.41
CA GLY A 598 24.21 0.97 4.23
C GLY A 598 23.93 1.75 5.51
N ALA A 599 22.84 2.52 5.49
CA ALA A 599 22.30 3.15 6.70
C ALA A 599 20.79 3.34 6.61
N ILE A 600 20.16 3.50 7.77
CA ILE A 600 18.82 4.07 7.87
C ILE A 600 18.93 5.46 8.50
N TYR A 601 18.35 6.45 7.86
CA TYR A 601 18.15 7.79 8.38
C TYR A 601 16.73 7.88 8.94
N LEU A 602 16.62 7.76 10.25
CA LEU A 602 15.37 7.62 10.98
C LEU A 602 14.97 8.96 11.59
N ARG A 603 13.79 9.48 11.25
CA ARG A 603 13.16 10.59 11.96
C ARG A 603 12.68 10.07 13.33
N ASP A 604 13.39 10.44 14.39
CA ASP A 604 13.04 10.05 15.75
C ASP A 604 13.41 11.14 16.76
N PRO A 605 12.66 12.26 16.77
CA PRO A 605 12.98 13.43 17.59
C PRO A 605 12.82 13.16 19.09
N HIS A 606 12.06 12.13 19.48
CA HIS A 606 11.80 11.77 20.88
C HIS A 606 12.66 10.59 21.36
N GLY A 607 13.53 10.04 20.50
CA GLY A 607 14.38 8.90 20.82
C GLY A 607 13.61 7.64 21.22
N ARG A 608 12.47 7.37 20.57
CA ARG A 608 11.59 6.23 20.85
C ARG A 608 12.17 4.89 20.41
N VAL A 609 12.95 4.88 19.33
CA VAL A 609 13.62 3.66 18.87
C VAL A 609 14.84 3.39 19.75
N VAL A 610 14.89 2.18 20.29
CA VAL A 610 15.88 1.73 21.27
C VAL A 610 16.75 0.61 20.72
N GLU A 611 17.94 0.42 21.28
CA GLU A 611 18.90 -0.62 20.86
C GLU A 611 18.32 -2.04 20.87
N ALA A 612 17.35 -2.34 21.73
CA ALA A 612 16.68 -3.65 21.76
C ALA A 612 15.88 -3.98 20.48
N GLN A 613 15.53 -2.96 19.67
CA GLN A 613 14.89 -3.18 18.37
C GLN A 613 15.91 -3.45 17.26
N LEU A 614 17.20 -3.24 17.50
CA LEU A 614 18.27 -3.46 16.52
C LEU A 614 18.88 -4.85 16.70
N ASN A 615 19.32 -5.48 15.60
CA ASN A 615 19.97 -6.78 15.64
C ASN A 615 21.25 -6.82 14.78
N GLY A 616 22.32 -6.20 15.27
CA GLY A 616 23.58 -6.03 14.52
C GLY A 616 23.78 -4.64 13.92
N GLY A 617 22.87 -3.70 14.22
CA GLY A 617 23.04 -2.26 14.01
C GLY A 617 23.28 -1.50 15.32
N GLU A 618 23.66 -0.23 15.20
CA GLU A 618 23.76 0.73 16.32
C GLU A 618 23.16 2.08 15.93
N LEU A 619 22.62 2.80 16.91
CA LEU A 619 22.18 4.19 16.73
C LEU A 619 23.37 5.15 16.82
N SER A 620 23.41 6.11 15.91
CA SER A 620 24.41 7.16 15.86
C SER A 620 23.80 8.53 15.53
N PRO A 621 24.38 9.65 15.99
CA PRO A 621 23.90 10.98 15.62
C PRO A 621 23.97 11.23 14.11
N LEU A 622 23.03 12.01 13.58
CA LEU A 622 23.11 12.51 12.21
C LEU A 622 24.26 13.51 12.08
N THR A 623 25.06 13.39 11.02
CA THR A 623 26.08 14.39 10.68
C THR A 623 25.60 15.34 9.58
N ARG A 624 26.27 16.50 9.43
CA ARG A 624 25.99 17.42 8.31
C ARG A 624 26.18 16.78 6.93
N LYS A 625 27.14 15.86 6.79
CA LYS A 625 27.36 15.12 5.53
C LYS A 625 26.22 14.16 5.24
N ASP A 626 25.69 13.51 6.28
CA ASP A 626 24.52 12.66 6.16
C ASP A 626 23.29 13.47 5.74
N TRP A 627 23.06 14.63 6.36
CA TRP A 627 21.96 15.52 5.97
C TRP A 627 22.09 15.98 4.51
N ALA A 628 23.26 16.46 4.10
CA ALA A 628 23.51 16.87 2.72
C ALA A 628 23.31 15.72 1.71
N LEU A 629 23.53 14.46 2.12
CA LEU A 629 23.26 13.29 1.29
C LEU A 629 21.77 13.04 1.09
N ILE A 630 20.95 13.15 2.15
CA ILE A 630 19.52 12.80 2.07
C ILE A 630 18.62 13.97 1.65
N LEU A 631 19.08 15.22 1.79
CA LEU A 631 18.29 16.41 1.49
C LEU A 631 17.68 16.41 0.07
N PRO A 632 18.41 16.09 -1.02
CA PRO A 632 17.81 16.06 -2.36
C PRO A 632 16.68 15.04 -2.51
N TYR A 633 16.74 13.93 -1.77
CA TYR A 633 15.69 12.91 -1.77
C TYR A 633 14.48 13.36 -0.96
N LEU A 634 14.69 14.14 0.11
CA LEU A 634 13.60 14.77 0.86
C LEU A 634 12.93 15.89 0.05
N GLU A 635 13.68 16.63 -0.77
CA GLU A 635 13.15 17.66 -1.68
C GLU A 635 12.28 17.03 -2.79
N GLU A 636 12.74 15.93 -3.39
CA GLU A 636 11.92 15.17 -4.35
C GLU A 636 10.69 14.57 -3.67
N ASN A 637 10.82 14.08 -2.44
CA ASN A 637 9.70 13.60 -1.63
C ASN A 637 8.67 14.71 -1.34
N GLU A 638 9.12 15.93 -1.02
CA GLU A 638 8.25 17.11 -0.86
C GLU A 638 7.54 17.44 -2.18
N ARG A 639 8.23 17.38 -3.33
CA ARG A 639 7.62 17.59 -4.64
C ARG A 639 6.52 16.57 -4.94
N LEU A 640 6.84 15.28 -4.77
CA LEU A 640 5.94 14.16 -5.07
C LEU A 640 4.71 14.13 -4.14
N PHE A 641 4.92 14.30 -2.83
CA PHE A 641 3.91 14.02 -1.83
C PHE A 641 3.43 15.24 -1.05
N GLY A 642 4.15 16.37 -1.12
CA GLY A 642 3.77 17.63 -0.46
C GLY A 642 4.03 17.63 1.03
N ILE A 643 4.86 16.67 1.46
CA ILE A 643 5.34 16.54 2.84
C ILE A 643 6.51 17.49 2.97
N SER A 644 6.26 18.61 3.62
CA SER A 644 7.23 19.69 3.69
C SER A 644 8.37 19.36 4.64
N ILE A 645 9.61 19.57 4.17
CA ILE A 645 10.79 19.35 5.00
C ILE A 645 10.74 20.24 6.23
N GLU A 646 10.40 21.51 6.05
CA GLU A 646 10.42 22.48 7.14
C GLU A 646 9.20 22.36 8.06
N ARG A 647 7.99 22.33 7.48
CA ARG A 647 6.75 22.35 8.25
C ARG A 647 6.37 20.99 8.82
N ASP A 648 6.64 19.90 8.10
CA ASP A 648 6.13 18.58 8.49
C ASP A 648 7.24 17.69 9.08
N LEU A 649 8.45 17.69 8.50
CA LEU A 649 9.52 16.80 8.96
C LEU A 649 10.36 17.40 10.09
N LEU A 650 10.85 18.64 9.94
CA LEU A 650 11.74 19.30 10.90
C LEU A 650 11.01 20.07 12.01
N THR A 651 9.69 20.22 11.92
CA THR A 651 8.89 20.81 12.99
C THR A 651 8.41 19.71 13.94
N VAL A 652 8.78 19.83 15.21
CA VAL A 652 8.41 18.89 16.27
C VAL A 652 7.71 19.68 17.36
N ASP A 653 6.53 19.24 17.78
CA ASP A 653 5.69 19.94 18.77
C ASP A 653 5.44 21.42 18.43
N GLY A 654 5.32 21.73 17.13
CA GLY A 654 5.10 23.10 16.62
C GLY A 654 6.35 23.98 16.60
N VAL A 655 7.53 23.44 16.93
CA VAL A 655 8.80 24.16 16.92
C VAL A 655 9.72 23.59 15.83
N ARG A 656 10.22 24.45 14.95
CA ARG A 656 11.24 24.08 13.97
C ARG A 656 12.55 23.72 14.68
N LYS A 657 13.08 22.54 14.37
CA LYS A 657 14.32 21.99 14.92
C LYS A 657 15.39 21.87 13.85
N ASN A 658 16.65 21.72 14.27
CA ASN A 658 17.71 21.37 13.34
C ASN A 658 17.61 19.89 12.95
N PRO A 659 18.07 19.51 11.74
CA PRO A 659 18.04 18.11 11.30
C PRO A 659 18.70 17.13 12.28
N GLU A 660 19.80 17.54 12.94
CA GLU A 660 20.53 16.71 13.91
C GLU A 660 19.76 16.46 15.21
N GLU A 661 18.73 17.25 15.51
CA GLU A 661 17.83 17.05 16.65
C GLU A 661 16.64 16.14 16.31
N VAL A 662 16.37 15.94 15.01
CA VAL A 662 15.17 15.25 14.52
C VAL A 662 15.50 13.87 13.98
N TYR A 663 16.62 13.74 13.27
CA TYR A 663 17.03 12.51 12.63
C TYR A 663 18.21 11.84 13.34
N ARG A 664 18.18 10.51 13.36
CA ARG A 664 19.26 9.65 13.84
C ARG A 664 19.67 8.70 12.71
N LYS A 665 20.89 8.19 12.78
CA LYS A 665 21.45 7.25 11.81
C LYS A 665 21.59 5.88 12.44
N VAL A 666 20.93 4.87 11.87
CA VAL A 666 21.22 3.46 12.13
C VAL A 666 22.30 3.01 11.16
N ARG A 667 23.35 2.38 11.69
CA ARG A 667 24.45 1.83 10.89
C ARG A 667 24.85 0.45 11.38
N ALA A 668 25.52 -0.32 10.55
CA ALA A 668 26.01 -1.65 10.92
C ALA A 668 27.11 -1.51 11.99
N VAL A 669 27.10 -2.41 12.98
CA VAL A 669 28.19 -2.50 13.94
C VAL A 669 29.44 -2.99 13.19
N LYS A 670 30.59 -2.34 13.44
CA LYS A 670 31.87 -2.83 12.92
C LYS A 670 32.25 -4.12 13.67
N LEU A 671 32.04 -5.27 13.04
CA LEU A 671 32.48 -6.55 13.60
C LEU A 671 34.01 -6.59 13.65
N ALA A 672 34.58 -6.77 14.85
CA ALA A 672 36.03 -6.82 15.09
C ALA A 672 36.76 -7.87 14.23
N VAL A 673 36.06 -8.91 13.78
CA VAL A 673 36.60 -10.00 12.93
C VAL A 673 36.90 -9.54 11.49
N LEU A 674 36.24 -8.48 10.99
CA LEU A 674 36.52 -7.91 9.66
C LEU A 674 37.73 -6.96 9.67
N THR A 675 38.19 -6.53 10.86
CA THR A 675 39.40 -5.70 11.03
C THR A 675 40.70 -6.51 11.11
N GLU A 676 40.66 -7.82 11.37
CA GLU A 676 41.87 -8.65 11.51
C GLU A 676 42.50 -9.08 10.17
N VAL A 677 41.93 -8.72 9.01
CA VAL A 677 42.46 -9.11 7.70
C VAL A 677 43.19 -7.97 6.96
N THR A 678 43.39 -6.81 7.60
CA THR A 678 44.12 -5.68 6.96
C THR A 678 45.47 -5.32 7.57
N ASP A 679 45.93 -6.04 8.60
CA ASP A 679 47.29 -5.88 9.15
C ASP A 679 48.01 -7.25 9.14
N GLY A 680 48.41 -7.71 7.96
CA GLY A 680 49.20 -8.94 7.81
C GLY A 680 49.53 -9.27 6.35
N ASP A 681 50.68 -8.77 5.89
CA ASP A 681 51.48 -9.06 4.69
C ASP A 681 50.96 -8.65 3.28
#